data_AF-A0A517L808-F1
#
_entry.id   AF-A0A517L808-F1
#
_cell.length_a   1.000
_cell.length_b   1.000
_cell.length_c   1.000
_cell.angle_alpha   90.00
_cell.angle_beta   90.00
_cell.angle_gamma   90.00
#
_symmetry.space_group_name_H-M   'P 1'
#
loop_
_entity.id
_entity.type
_entity.pdbx_description
1 polymer ?
#
loop_
_entity_poly.entity_id
_entity_poly.type
_entity_poly.pdbx_seq_one_letter_code
_entity_poly.pdbx_strand_id
1 'polypeptide(L)'
;MLIGVCGGIAAGKSSIATYLVNEHNFTRIHLTRTSPPPAVERSASSSQIPKDTSSKEEPTFPTVAALLDFVTSRWQQHWVITDIWDEKILDWLLHRPFFLLVSVDAPITLRWERFKTRCTSHNLTAPSLADFILRNDAHLYAPQHGLAPLIHRAHLHLLNTTSTLEDLYSSLSTLDLPNPSRLRPTWDQYFMQLADLAARRSNCMKRAVGCVLVRDKRVISTGYNGTPRGIKNCNDGGCKRCNGGTAGGTGLDSCLCLHAEENALLEAGRDRLRDGSILYCNTCPCLTCSVKIAQVGISEVVYSKGYSVDDMSAAVLKEAGVELRQFSPPTEGLVDLNVGNEEVELPLRAEGRNVRGGARSSTRWIPRPYLAIHGRSTAHSLPARRRLTTQTTDETEVLVPLRKQLKDEAKQKRSDIKAGIYKSQNEYDLPLENWELTVGIEIHAELNTARKLFSDAATSNNEEPNSNVSLFDLAYPGSQPIFQTATLLPALRAAIALNCEIQRKSSFDRKHYFYQDQPAGYQITQYYEPFARDGSITLYDHDGIAPEDGRKVVVGIKQVQMEQDTAKTIQDTATTSLLDFNRVSHPLIEIITLPHIHHPSTAAACVRKIQAILKSVDACTAGMEIGGLRADVNVSIRRRHETSVVEGKHQYYGVTGLGQRTEIKNLSSFKAVEDAIVAERNRQIRLLESGGVVEGETRGWTLGSTETRRLRGKEGEVDYRYMPDPDIHPIIISDDLVSHLRATLPALPDSILTTLTTGPTHGLTMKDAKTLLSSEDGDRLEYYFDVHAQLQAKPGLDQPKQLGRVVGNWVIHELGGLFSKAETPWSAQQVSSSSLAAIISKVLQKKVSHDSGKKIMAMIFAGDERRVSIIAKENKMIMQDISEDIYTQTAETLVRDNPEMAKAIKEKGQTGKMMWFVGQMMKRITQQTGQGGVKPELAKKAIAKALDKPASGEPNSDILGDLYI
;
A
#
# COMPACT_ATOMS: atom_id res chain seq x y z
N MET A 1 19.68 25.99 30.17
CA MET A 1 18.26 25.81 30.58
C MET A 1 17.53 27.14 30.49
N LEU A 2 16.29 27.17 29.97
CA LEU A 2 15.43 28.36 29.98
C LEU A 2 14.16 28.06 30.78
N ILE A 3 13.92 28.78 31.87
CA ILE A 3 12.71 28.63 32.70
C ILE A 3 11.76 29.80 32.45
N GLY A 4 10.55 29.50 31.99
CA GLY A 4 9.43 30.43 31.94
C GLY A 4 8.59 30.31 33.20
N VAL A 5 8.32 31.43 33.88
CA VAL A 5 7.41 31.44 35.04
C VAL A 5 6.16 32.24 34.70
N CYS A 6 4.99 31.60 34.78
CA CYS A 6 3.68 32.23 34.62
C CYS A 6 2.84 32.05 35.90
N GLY A 7 1.79 32.84 36.09
CA GLY A 7 0.98 32.75 37.30
C GLY A 7 0.10 33.96 37.53
N GLY A 8 -0.85 33.82 38.44
CA GLY A 8 -1.78 34.89 38.82
C GLY A 8 -1.13 36.03 39.59
N ILE A 9 -1.93 37.06 39.87
CA ILE A 9 -1.46 38.29 40.52
C ILE A 9 -0.87 37.97 41.88
N ALA A 10 0.34 38.46 42.17
CA ALA A 10 0.98 38.28 43.48
C ALA A 10 1.09 36.80 43.94
N ALA A 11 1.07 35.84 43.01
CA ALA A 11 1.26 34.42 43.31
C ALA A 11 2.71 34.05 43.68
N GLY A 12 3.69 34.92 43.36
CA GLY A 12 5.11 34.68 43.66
C GLY A 12 6.02 34.53 42.43
N LYS A 13 5.50 34.82 41.22
CA LYS A 13 6.26 34.73 39.96
C LYS A 13 7.63 35.44 40.00
N SER A 14 7.65 36.71 40.41
CA SER A 14 8.90 37.47 40.51
C SER A 14 9.82 36.91 41.58
N SER A 15 9.27 36.49 42.72
CA SER A 15 10.04 35.91 43.83
C SER A 15 10.75 34.62 43.45
N ILE A 16 10.11 33.75 42.66
CA ILE A 16 10.71 32.53 42.10
C ILE A 16 11.83 32.88 41.10
N ALA A 17 11.60 33.87 40.23
CA ALA A 17 12.63 34.32 39.30
C ALA A 17 13.86 34.89 40.04
N THR A 18 13.65 35.68 41.09
CA THR A 18 14.72 36.19 41.96
C THR A 18 15.46 35.07 42.67
N TYR A 19 14.75 34.05 43.17
CA TYR A 19 15.37 32.85 43.77
C TYR A 19 16.30 32.14 42.78
N LEU A 20 15.84 31.91 41.54
CA LEU A 20 16.66 31.29 40.50
C LEU A 20 17.91 32.11 40.16
N VAL A 21 17.81 33.44 40.16
CA VAL A 21 18.93 34.35 39.90
C VAL A 21 19.95 34.30 41.04
N ASN A 22 19.48 34.39 42.28
CA ASN A 22 20.35 34.51 43.45
C ASN A 22 20.99 33.18 43.86
N GLU A 23 20.22 32.09 43.86
CA GLU A 23 20.65 30.79 44.39
C GLU A 23 21.17 29.84 43.31
N HIS A 24 20.76 30.02 42.05
CA HIS A 24 21.03 29.06 40.96
C HIS A 24 21.72 29.66 39.73
N ASN A 25 22.27 30.88 39.86
CA ASN A 25 23.00 31.60 38.82
C ASN A 25 22.23 31.78 37.50
N PHE A 26 20.90 31.88 37.55
CA PHE A 26 20.12 32.24 36.37
C PHE A 26 20.30 33.71 36.03
N THR A 27 20.24 34.04 34.74
CA THR A 27 20.15 35.43 34.28
C THR A 27 18.73 35.72 33.84
N ARG A 28 18.14 36.79 34.38
CA ARG A 28 16.80 37.24 34.00
C ARG A 28 16.85 37.91 32.63
N ILE A 29 15.92 37.53 31.76
CA ILE A 29 15.76 38.12 30.42
C ILE A 29 14.35 38.66 30.25
N HIS A 30 14.24 39.73 29.47
CA HIS A 30 13.01 40.48 29.30
C HIS A 30 12.56 40.52 27.83
N LEU A 31 11.25 40.46 27.65
CA LEU A 31 10.61 40.64 26.35
C LEU A 31 9.83 41.96 26.37
N THR A 32 10.14 42.85 25.42
CA THR A 32 9.46 44.13 25.31
C THR A 32 7.99 43.92 25.02
N ARG A 33 7.14 44.47 25.89
CA ARG A 33 5.69 44.38 25.74
C ARG A 33 5.22 45.40 24.71
N THR A 34 4.53 44.93 23.67
CA THR A 34 3.96 45.77 22.61
C THR A 34 2.54 46.26 22.93
N SER A 35 1.87 45.63 23.90
CA SER A 35 0.50 45.96 24.35
C SER A 35 0.49 46.75 25.67
N PRO A 36 -0.53 47.58 25.92
CA PRO A 36 -0.64 48.34 27.17
C PRO A 36 -0.71 47.41 28.41
N PRO A 37 -0.14 47.83 29.56
CA PRO A 37 -0.14 47.02 30.75
C PRO A 37 -1.58 46.85 31.30
N PRO A 38 -1.96 45.62 31.70
CA PRO A 38 -3.29 45.27 32.15
C PRO A 38 -3.62 46.01 33.44
N ALA A 39 -4.91 46.26 33.68
CA ALA A 39 -5.41 46.97 34.87
C ALA A 39 -4.94 46.35 36.19
N VAL A 40 -4.56 45.08 36.14
CA VAL A 40 -4.02 44.28 37.23
C VAL A 40 -2.63 44.72 37.72
N GLU A 41 -1.84 45.37 36.85
CA GLU A 41 -0.52 45.90 37.18
C GLU A 41 -0.58 47.35 37.69
N ARG A 42 -1.79 47.92 37.83
CA ARG A 42 -2.02 49.29 38.30
C ARG A 42 -2.61 49.32 39.70
N SER A 43 -2.20 50.29 40.51
CA SER A 43 -2.80 50.60 41.82
C SER A 43 -4.21 51.19 41.66
N ALA A 44 -4.90 51.47 42.77
CA ALA A 44 -6.16 52.22 42.74
C ALA A 44 -5.98 53.66 42.22
N SER A 45 -4.78 54.23 42.34
CA SER A 45 -4.42 55.54 41.78
C SER A 45 -4.05 55.51 40.28
N SER A 46 -4.26 54.37 39.59
CA SER A 46 -3.84 54.13 38.20
C SER A 46 -2.32 54.16 37.94
N SER A 47 -1.51 54.35 38.99
CA SER A 47 -0.05 54.25 38.92
C SER A 47 0.38 52.79 38.74
N GLN A 48 1.36 52.52 37.87
CA GLN A 48 1.90 51.17 37.76
C GLN A 48 2.60 50.80 39.06
N ILE A 49 2.37 49.58 39.55
CA ILE A 49 3.09 49.06 40.70
C ILE A 49 4.47 48.64 40.20
N PRO A 50 5.56 49.28 40.68
CA PRO A 50 6.91 48.91 40.26
C PRO A 50 7.19 47.42 40.50
N LYS A 51 7.95 46.80 39.61
CA LYS A 51 8.50 45.47 39.85
C LYS A 51 9.65 45.62 40.87
N ASP A 52 9.73 44.72 41.84
CA ASP A 52 10.93 44.57 42.67
C ASP A 52 12.12 44.26 41.73
N THR A 53 12.97 45.25 41.45
CA THR A 53 14.08 45.14 40.50
C THR A 53 15.41 45.24 41.25
N SER A 54 16.29 44.27 41.00
CA SER A 54 17.70 44.32 41.39
C SER A 54 18.52 45.00 40.29
N SER A 55 19.49 45.82 40.68
CA SER A 55 20.26 46.78 39.88
C SER A 55 21.29 46.21 38.88
N LYS A 56 20.99 45.11 38.17
CA LYS A 56 21.87 44.56 37.11
C LYS A 56 21.28 44.86 35.72
N GLU A 57 22.14 45.13 34.74
CA GLU A 57 21.73 45.30 33.33
C GLU A 57 21.19 43.96 32.78
N GLU A 58 19.87 43.79 32.79
CA GLU A 58 19.19 42.58 32.32
C GLU A 58 18.95 42.63 30.80
N PRO A 59 19.31 41.58 30.02
CA PRO A 59 19.10 41.55 28.57
C PRO A 59 17.62 41.67 28.19
N THR A 60 17.29 42.66 27.36
CA THR A 60 15.92 42.92 26.89
C THR A 60 15.82 42.77 25.38
N PHE A 61 14.79 42.07 24.90
CA PHE A 61 14.60 41.72 23.49
C PHE A 61 13.30 42.29 22.93
N PRO A 62 13.30 42.84 21.69
CA PRO A 62 12.11 43.43 21.08
C PRO A 62 11.11 42.40 20.55
N THR A 63 11.56 41.19 20.21
CA THR A 63 10.74 40.11 19.65
C THR A 63 11.10 38.76 20.25
N VAL A 64 10.15 37.82 20.27
CA VAL A 64 10.39 36.44 20.75
C VAL A 64 11.43 35.74 19.90
N ALA A 65 11.45 36.00 18.59
CA ALA A 65 12.45 35.46 17.67
C ALA A 65 13.88 35.87 18.07
N ALA A 66 14.12 37.17 18.30
CA ALA A 66 15.44 37.66 18.71
C ALA A 66 15.87 37.09 20.07
N LEU A 67 14.92 36.96 21.01
CA LEU A 67 15.16 36.30 22.29
C LEU A 67 15.57 34.84 22.08
N LEU A 68 14.83 34.10 21.26
CA LEU A 68 15.08 32.71 20.96
C LEU A 68 16.43 32.48 20.29
N ASP A 69 16.83 33.32 19.33
CA ASP A 69 18.14 33.23 18.67
C ASP A 69 19.28 33.44 19.68
N PHE A 70 19.10 34.40 20.60
CA PHE A 70 20.07 34.68 21.65
C PHE A 70 20.24 33.51 22.64
N VAL A 71 19.13 32.96 23.15
CA VAL A 71 19.18 31.85 24.13
C VAL A 71 19.54 30.52 23.47
N THR A 72 19.18 30.30 22.21
CA THR A 72 19.50 29.06 21.49
C THR A 72 21.00 28.94 21.23
N SER A 73 21.66 30.04 20.85
CA SER A 73 23.13 30.06 20.74
C SER A 73 23.86 29.90 22.08
N ARG A 74 23.14 30.06 23.20
CA ARG A 74 23.66 29.97 24.58
C ARG A 74 22.85 28.97 25.43
N TRP A 75 22.38 27.89 24.81
CA TRP A 75 21.42 26.96 25.44
C TRP A 75 21.94 26.27 26.71
N GLN A 76 23.27 26.16 26.85
CA GLN A 76 23.95 25.63 28.03
C GLN A 76 23.92 26.58 29.24
N GLN A 77 23.65 27.88 29.04
CA GLN A 77 23.54 28.87 30.12
C GLN A 77 22.14 28.85 30.75
N HIS A 78 21.99 29.45 31.94
CA HIS A 78 20.75 29.45 32.71
C HIS A 78 19.99 30.78 32.56
N TRP A 79 18.76 30.71 32.08
CA TRP A 79 17.94 31.87 31.73
C TRP A 79 16.56 31.77 32.36
N VAL A 80 16.02 32.88 32.86
CA VAL A 80 14.65 32.94 33.40
C VAL A 80 13.86 34.09 32.77
N ILE A 81 12.62 33.80 32.36
CA ILE A 81 11.68 34.77 31.77
C ILE A 81 10.34 34.75 32.51
N THR A 82 9.82 35.93 32.83
CA THR A 82 8.49 36.12 33.46
C THR A 82 7.46 36.79 32.56
N ASP A 83 7.89 37.17 31.36
CA ASP A 83 7.20 38.02 30.39
C ASP A 83 6.52 37.16 29.30
N ILE A 84 5.70 36.20 29.75
CA ILE A 84 4.90 35.31 28.89
C ILE A 84 3.43 35.67 29.10
N TRP A 85 2.84 36.38 28.14
CA TRP A 85 1.51 37.01 28.29
C TRP A 85 0.41 36.34 27.48
N ASP A 86 0.77 35.56 26.45
CA ASP A 86 -0.16 34.92 25.54
C ASP A 86 0.38 33.56 25.07
N GLU A 87 -0.51 32.76 24.48
CA GLU A 87 -0.17 31.43 23.96
C GLU A 87 0.82 31.49 22.79
N LYS A 88 0.83 32.57 22.00
CA LYS A 88 1.75 32.69 20.87
C LYS A 88 3.19 32.69 21.35
N ILE A 89 3.52 33.51 22.35
CA ILE A 89 4.86 33.56 22.95
C ILE A 89 5.21 32.20 23.55
N LEU A 90 4.25 31.57 24.24
CA LEU A 90 4.46 30.25 24.82
C LEU A 90 4.76 29.20 23.75
N ASP A 91 4.02 29.18 22.64
CA ASP A 91 4.22 28.27 21.53
C ASP A 91 5.66 28.39 21.01
N TRP A 92 6.12 29.62 20.74
CA TRP A 92 7.51 29.87 20.32
C TRP A 92 8.54 29.30 21.30
N LEU A 93 8.33 29.46 22.61
CA LEU A 93 9.24 28.97 23.64
C LEU A 93 9.20 27.43 23.79
N LEU A 94 8.01 26.81 23.72
CA LEU A 94 7.81 25.37 23.84
C LEU A 94 8.46 24.55 22.71
N HIS A 95 8.70 25.17 21.54
CA HIS A 95 9.45 24.51 20.47
C HIS A 95 10.91 24.20 20.83
N ARG A 96 11.44 24.73 21.95
CA ARG A 96 12.82 24.51 22.35
C ARG A 96 12.90 23.40 23.41
N PRO A 97 13.71 22.34 23.20
CA PRO A 97 13.79 21.20 24.10
C PRO A 97 14.45 21.50 25.46
N PHE A 98 14.97 22.72 25.64
CA PHE A 98 15.59 23.19 26.88
C PHE A 98 14.71 24.21 27.65
N PHE A 99 13.44 24.38 27.25
CA PHE A 99 12.49 25.30 27.85
C PHE A 99 11.54 24.60 28.84
N LEU A 100 11.48 25.07 30.09
CA LEU A 100 10.58 24.58 31.14
C LEU A 100 9.57 25.67 31.50
N LEU A 101 8.27 25.41 31.34
CA LEU A 101 7.22 26.31 31.82
C LEU A 101 6.77 25.90 33.24
N VAL A 102 6.87 26.82 34.19
CA VAL A 102 6.44 26.69 35.58
C VAL A 102 5.29 27.65 35.83
N SER A 103 4.16 27.13 36.31
CA SER A 103 3.05 27.96 36.78
C SER A 103 3.08 28.08 38.29
N VAL A 104 2.76 29.26 38.81
CA VAL A 104 2.61 29.50 40.25
C VAL A 104 1.25 30.11 40.55
N ASP A 105 0.56 29.56 41.54
CA ASP A 105 -0.68 30.11 42.07
C ASP A 105 -0.70 30.11 43.61
N ALA A 106 -1.63 30.84 44.21
CA ALA A 106 -1.77 30.96 45.65
C ALA A 106 -3.22 31.32 46.03
N PRO A 107 -3.67 31.04 47.27
CA PRO A 107 -4.99 31.47 47.74
C PRO A 107 -5.25 32.97 47.45
N ILE A 108 -6.43 33.31 46.94
CA ILE A 108 -6.78 34.68 46.50
C ILE A 108 -6.57 35.71 47.63
N THR A 109 -6.95 35.36 48.85
CA THR A 109 -6.79 36.22 50.03
C THR A 109 -5.33 36.55 50.30
N LEU A 110 -4.46 35.55 50.27
CA LEU A 110 -3.01 35.70 50.44
C LEU A 110 -2.39 36.52 49.31
N ARG A 111 -2.83 36.31 48.06
CA ARG A 111 -2.39 37.12 46.91
C ARG A 111 -2.77 38.60 47.07
N TRP A 112 -3.98 38.88 47.57
CA TRP A 112 -4.42 40.25 47.84
C TRP A 112 -3.61 40.91 48.97
N GLU A 113 -3.31 40.20 50.06
CA GLU A 113 -2.47 40.70 51.16
C GLU A 113 -1.04 41.04 50.70
N ARG A 114 -0.43 40.17 49.90
CA ARG A 114 0.87 40.41 49.26
C ARG A 114 0.83 41.63 48.35
N PHE A 115 -0.23 41.78 47.56
CA PHE A 115 -0.43 42.92 46.67
C PHE A 115 -0.60 44.23 47.45
N LYS A 116 -1.38 44.21 48.53
CA LYS A 116 -1.58 45.34 49.44
C LYS A 116 -0.26 45.80 50.06
N THR A 117 0.52 44.85 50.58
CA THR A 117 1.84 45.11 51.17
C THR A 117 2.78 45.78 50.16
N ARG A 118 2.79 45.30 48.90
CA ARG A 118 3.58 45.92 47.83
C ARG A 118 3.13 47.34 47.51
N CYS A 119 1.83 47.59 47.40
CA CYS A 119 1.29 48.95 47.21
C CYS A 119 1.75 49.89 48.35
N THR A 120 1.66 49.44 49.60
CA THR A 120 2.12 50.21 50.76
C THR A 120 3.61 50.50 50.69
N SER A 121 4.46 49.54 50.31
CA SER A 121 5.91 49.73 50.20
C SER A 121 6.32 50.77 49.13
N HIS A 122 5.48 50.98 48.12
CA HIS A 122 5.71 51.96 47.05
C HIS A 122 4.88 53.26 47.21
N ASN A 123 4.29 53.51 48.38
CA ASN A 123 3.41 54.66 48.63
C ASN A 123 2.22 54.77 47.64
N LEU A 124 1.63 53.64 47.25
CA LEU A 124 0.48 53.54 46.34
C LEU A 124 -0.77 53.02 47.08
N THR A 125 -1.96 53.43 46.63
CA THR A 125 -3.24 52.96 47.18
C THR A 125 -3.61 51.59 46.64
N ALA A 126 -3.81 50.61 47.53
CA ALA A 126 -4.25 49.26 47.15
C ALA A 126 -5.76 49.21 46.79
N PRO A 127 -6.17 48.40 45.80
CA PRO A 127 -7.58 48.18 45.48
C PRO A 127 -8.30 47.37 46.57
N SER A 128 -9.64 47.45 46.58
CA SER A 128 -10.47 46.60 47.43
C SER A 128 -10.32 45.11 47.06
N LEU A 129 -10.69 44.19 47.96
CA LEU A 129 -10.67 42.76 47.66
C LEU A 129 -11.57 42.41 46.46
N ALA A 130 -12.75 43.05 46.37
CA ALA A 130 -13.68 42.84 45.26
C ALA A 130 -13.07 43.30 43.91
N ASP A 131 -12.44 44.49 43.88
CA ASP A 131 -11.75 44.98 42.69
C ASP A 131 -10.56 44.10 42.31
N PHE A 132 -9.85 43.57 43.30
CA PHE A 132 -8.74 42.64 43.08
C PHE A 132 -9.21 41.32 42.46
N ILE A 133 -10.34 40.77 42.92
CA ILE A 133 -10.95 39.56 42.34
C ILE A 133 -11.32 39.80 40.88
N LEU A 134 -12.01 40.89 40.56
CA LEU A 134 -12.39 41.23 39.18
C LEU A 134 -11.16 41.39 38.27
N ARG A 135 -10.09 42.04 38.78
CA ARG A 135 -8.82 42.16 38.05
C ARG A 135 -8.13 40.80 37.87
N ASN A 136 -8.21 39.92 38.86
CA ASN A 136 -7.67 38.57 38.78
C ASN A 136 -8.40 37.73 37.73
N ASP A 137 -9.72 37.77 37.72
CA ASP A 137 -10.52 37.01 36.76
C ASP A 137 -10.27 37.50 35.33
N ALA A 138 -10.20 38.81 35.13
CA ALA A 138 -9.80 39.37 33.84
C ALA A 138 -8.37 38.94 33.44
N HIS A 139 -7.44 38.82 34.39
CA HIS A 139 -6.06 38.41 34.10
C HIS A 139 -5.94 36.92 33.77
N LEU A 140 -6.73 36.05 34.39
CA LEU A 140 -6.69 34.61 34.18
C LEU A 140 -7.58 34.15 33.02
N TYR A 141 -8.80 34.68 32.91
CA TYR A 141 -9.86 34.13 32.07
C TYR A 141 -10.32 35.03 30.92
N ALA A 142 -9.59 36.12 30.61
CA ALA A 142 -9.91 36.93 29.43
C ALA A 142 -9.81 36.09 28.12
N PRO A 143 -10.78 36.19 27.19
CA PRO A 143 -10.85 35.32 26.00
C PRO A 143 -9.63 35.36 25.07
N GLN A 144 -8.90 36.48 25.01
CA GLN A 144 -7.77 36.64 24.08
C GLN A 144 -6.40 36.73 24.77
N HIS A 145 -6.37 37.09 26.06
CA HIS A 145 -5.14 37.43 26.80
C HIS A 145 -5.12 36.85 28.23
N GLY A 146 -6.01 35.90 28.52
CA GLY A 146 -6.06 35.22 29.82
C GLY A 146 -4.86 34.29 30.00
N LEU A 147 -4.34 34.19 31.22
CA LEU A 147 -3.22 33.29 31.54
C LEU A 147 -3.65 31.83 31.81
N ALA A 148 -4.94 31.53 31.94
CA ALA A 148 -5.41 30.18 32.24
C ALA A 148 -4.93 29.11 31.21
N PRO A 149 -4.90 29.38 29.88
CA PRO A 149 -4.33 28.44 28.91
C PRO A 149 -2.83 28.20 29.12
N LEU A 150 -2.07 29.24 29.49
CA LEU A 150 -0.64 29.09 29.80
C LEU A 150 -0.42 28.25 31.06
N ILE A 151 -1.22 28.49 32.09
CA ILE A 151 -1.15 27.73 33.35
C ILE A 151 -1.43 26.25 33.08
N HIS A 152 -2.48 25.93 32.31
CA HIS A 152 -2.83 24.55 31.97
C HIS A 152 -1.73 23.82 31.18
N ARG A 153 -0.91 24.55 30.42
CA ARG A 153 0.19 24.01 29.60
C ARG A 153 1.54 24.01 30.34
N ALA A 154 1.58 24.39 31.61
CA ALA A 154 2.81 24.35 32.39
C ALA A 154 3.24 22.91 32.69
N HIS A 155 4.55 22.68 32.73
CA HIS A 155 5.13 21.37 33.06
C HIS A 155 5.09 21.10 34.57
N LEU A 156 5.07 22.18 35.37
CA LEU A 156 5.04 22.14 36.82
C LEU A 156 4.06 23.19 37.34
N HIS A 157 3.22 22.81 38.30
CA HIS A 157 2.28 23.70 38.96
C HIS A 157 2.67 23.85 40.43
N LEU A 158 3.05 25.06 40.82
CA LEU A 158 3.44 25.39 42.18
C LEU A 158 2.28 26.07 42.90
N LEU A 159 1.80 25.45 43.96
CA LEU A 159 0.85 26.05 44.87
C LEU A 159 1.63 26.72 46.02
N ASN A 160 1.71 28.05 45.96
CA ASN A 160 2.43 28.88 46.91
C ASN A 160 1.51 29.34 48.05
N THR A 161 1.36 28.47 49.04
CA THR A 161 0.60 28.70 50.29
C THR A 161 1.42 29.41 51.37
N THR A 162 2.73 29.60 51.17
CA THR A 162 3.65 30.23 52.15
C THR A 162 3.31 31.70 52.42
N SER A 163 3.47 32.20 53.63
CA SER A 163 3.20 33.62 53.93
C SER A 163 4.45 34.50 53.82
N THR A 164 5.65 33.92 53.94
CA THR A 164 6.94 34.63 53.92
C THR A 164 7.83 34.23 52.73
N LEU A 165 8.84 35.05 52.42
CA LEU A 165 9.82 34.72 51.37
C LEU A 165 10.81 33.62 51.79
N GLU A 166 11.13 33.54 53.09
CA GLU A 166 12.05 32.54 53.63
C GLU A 166 11.47 31.13 53.50
N ASP A 167 10.19 30.95 53.88
CA ASP A 167 9.47 29.68 53.70
C ASP A 167 9.40 29.28 52.22
N LEU A 168 9.12 30.25 51.34
CA LEU A 168 9.08 30.02 49.90
C LEU A 168 10.44 29.51 49.38
N TYR A 169 11.55 30.13 49.78
CA TYR A 169 12.88 29.76 49.31
C TYR A 169 13.33 28.42 49.89
N SER A 170 13.00 28.14 51.15
CA SER A 170 13.22 26.82 51.77
C SER A 170 12.52 25.72 50.96
N SER A 171 11.23 25.88 50.66
CA SER A 171 10.47 24.89 49.87
C SER A 171 10.98 24.75 48.43
N LEU A 172 11.44 25.84 47.80
CA LEU A 172 12.04 25.79 46.46
C LEU A 172 13.42 25.11 46.44
N SER A 173 14.16 25.16 47.56
CA SER A 173 15.45 24.46 47.69
C SER A 173 15.26 22.95 47.71
N THR A 174 14.27 22.46 48.45
CA THR A 174 13.90 21.04 48.49
C THR A 174 13.37 20.52 47.15
N LEU A 175 12.68 21.37 46.38
CA LEU A 175 12.09 20.98 45.10
C LEU A 175 13.13 20.80 43.97
N ASP A 176 14.30 21.44 44.06
CA ASP A 176 15.33 21.47 43.00
C ASP A 176 14.74 21.80 41.62
N LEU A 177 14.24 23.03 41.49
CA LEU A 177 13.61 23.52 40.26
C LEU A 177 14.52 23.45 39.01
N PRO A 178 15.85 23.70 39.10
CA PRO A 178 16.76 23.64 37.95
C PRO A 178 17.18 22.23 37.51
N ASN A 179 16.63 21.17 38.11
CA ASN A 179 17.03 19.81 37.78
C ASN A 179 16.88 19.51 36.27
N PRO A 180 17.98 19.19 35.55
CA PRO A 180 17.94 19.00 34.11
C PRO A 180 17.12 17.77 33.69
N SER A 181 16.89 16.81 34.60
CA SER A 181 16.11 15.62 34.30
C SER A 181 14.63 15.92 34.04
N ARG A 182 14.14 17.09 34.46
CA ARG A 182 12.79 17.61 34.18
C ARG A 182 12.54 17.91 32.70
N LEU A 183 13.60 18.24 31.96
CA LEU A 183 13.53 18.52 30.52
C LEU A 183 13.91 17.31 29.68
N ARG A 184 14.90 16.56 30.15
CA ARG A 184 15.35 15.33 29.52
C ARG A 184 15.51 14.25 30.59
N PRO A 185 14.56 13.30 30.70
CA PRO A 185 14.64 12.27 31.72
C PRO A 185 15.97 11.51 31.62
N THR A 186 16.56 11.19 32.77
CA THR A 186 17.69 10.27 32.83
C THR A 186 17.27 8.89 32.35
N TRP A 187 18.24 8.00 32.07
CA TRP A 187 17.89 6.62 31.71
C TRP A 187 17.07 5.93 32.78
N ASP A 188 17.42 6.12 34.06
CA ASP A 188 16.64 5.58 35.17
C ASP A 188 15.22 6.15 35.20
N GLN A 189 15.06 7.47 35.03
CA GLN A 189 13.74 8.10 35.00
C GLN A 189 12.91 7.57 33.82
N TYR A 190 13.51 7.44 32.64
CA TYR A 190 12.86 6.90 31.45
C TYR A 190 12.39 5.46 31.64
N PHE A 191 13.27 4.57 32.11
CA PHE A 191 12.91 3.16 32.33
C PHE A 191 11.95 2.97 33.49
N MET A 192 12.05 3.79 34.55
CA MET A 192 11.08 3.78 35.64
C MET A 192 9.70 4.27 35.18
N GLN A 193 9.63 5.32 34.35
CA GLN A 193 8.37 5.76 33.74
C GLN A 193 7.76 4.69 32.83
N LEU A 194 8.58 3.93 32.10
CA LEU A 194 8.12 2.76 31.35
C LEU A 194 7.60 1.64 32.27
N ALA A 195 8.24 1.42 33.42
CA ALA A 195 7.77 0.47 34.43
C ALA A 195 6.43 0.90 35.02
N ASP A 196 6.26 2.19 35.34
CA ASP A 196 4.98 2.74 35.80
C ASP A 196 3.90 2.69 34.69
N LEU A 197 4.26 2.89 33.43
CA LEU A 197 3.35 2.72 32.30
C LEU A 197 2.92 1.26 32.14
N ALA A 198 3.85 0.31 32.24
CA ALA A 198 3.55 -1.12 32.25
C ALA A 198 2.63 -1.48 33.41
N ALA A 199 2.86 -0.91 34.60
CA ALA A 199 2.01 -1.11 35.77
C ALA A 199 0.55 -0.71 35.53
N ARG A 200 0.25 0.26 34.65
CA ARG A 200 -1.13 0.62 34.29
C ARG A 200 -1.90 -0.49 33.58
N ARG A 201 -1.20 -1.50 33.03
CA ARG A 201 -1.82 -2.72 32.48
C ARG A 201 -2.06 -3.81 33.52
N SER A 202 -1.62 -3.61 34.77
CA SER A 202 -1.88 -4.56 35.85
C SER A 202 -3.37 -4.72 36.08
N ASN A 203 -3.81 -5.97 36.04
CA ASN A 203 -5.17 -6.34 36.42
C ASN A 203 -5.27 -6.81 37.88
N CYS A 204 -4.17 -6.75 38.65
CA CYS A 204 -4.16 -7.11 40.06
C CYS A 204 -4.93 -6.07 40.91
N MET A 205 -5.91 -6.54 41.69
CA MET A 205 -6.75 -5.69 42.54
C MET A 205 -6.06 -5.19 43.82
N LYS A 206 -4.86 -5.69 44.15
CA LYS A 206 -4.14 -5.30 45.38
C LYS A 206 -3.12 -4.19 45.15
N ARG A 207 -2.42 -4.23 44.03
CA ARG A 207 -1.37 -3.26 43.68
C ARG A 207 -1.05 -3.37 42.19
N ALA A 208 -0.86 -2.24 41.54
CA ALA A 208 -0.32 -2.15 40.19
C ALA A 208 1.20 -2.11 40.25
N VAL A 209 1.85 -3.17 39.79
CA VAL A 209 3.30 -3.31 39.72
C VAL A 209 3.70 -3.51 38.26
N GLY A 210 4.75 -2.82 37.84
CA GLY A 210 5.30 -2.93 36.49
C GLY A 210 6.82 -3.02 36.56
N CYS A 211 7.39 -3.74 35.61
CA CYS A 211 8.79 -4.10 35.53
C CYS A 211 9.28 -3.96 34.08
N VAL A 212 10.52 -3.52 33.90
CA VAL A 212 11.20 -3.38 32.61
C VAL A 212 12.60 -3.95 32.76
N LEU A 213 12.98 -4.87 31.87
CA LEU A 213 14.35 -5.37 31.77
C LEU A 213 15.09 -4.62 30.68
N VAL A 214 16.30 -4.18 30.98
CA VAL A 214 17.10 -3.31 30.12
C VAL A 214 18.51 -3.86 29.98
N ARG A 215 19.09 -3.76 28.78
CA ARG A 215 20.53 -3.94 28.55
C ARG A 215 20.99 -2.96 27.49
N ASP A 216 22.18 -2.38 27.66
CA ASP A 216 22.75 -1.42 26.72
C ASP A 216 21.79 -0.23 26.41
N LYS A 217 21.03 0.22 27.42
CA LYS A 217 19.98 1.25 27.31
C LYS A 217 18.85 0.90 26.33
N ARG A 218 18.58 -0.40 26.13
CA ARG A 218 17.48 -0.93 25.32
C ARG A 218 16.60 -1.84 26.16
N VAL A 219 15.28 -1.73 25.99
CA VAL A 219 14.31 -2.59 26.67
C VAL A 219 14.38 -4.00 26.04
N ILE A 220 14.58 -5.02 26.87
CA ILE A 220 14.53 -6.44 26.49
C ILE A 220 13.09 -6.94 26.59
N SER A 221 12.45 -6.69 27.73
CA SER A 221 11.07 -7.11 27.99
C SER A 221 10.43 -6.18 29.01
N THR A 222 9.10 -6.23 29.07
CA THR A 222 8.30 -5.58 30.09
C THR A 222 7.42 -6.61 30.77
N GLY A 223 7.04 -6.35 32.01
CA GLY A 223 6.15 -7.20 32.77
C GLY A 223 5.25 -6.34 33.65
N TYR A 224 4.05 -6.84 33.91
CA TYR A 224 3.12 -6.27 34.85
C TYR A 224 2.42 -7.41 35.58
N ASN A 225 1.96 -7.17 36.80
CA ASN A 225 1.36 -8.22 37.60
C ASN A 225 -0.12 -8.48 37.24
N GLY A 226 -0.51 -9.75 37.18
CA GLY A 226 -1.85 -10.15 36.71
C GLY A 226 -2.03 -11.66 36.63
N THR A 227 -3.24 -12.14 36.38
CA THR A 227 -3.49 -13.58 36.18
C THR A 227 -2.78 -14.11 34.93
N PRO A 228 -2.41 -15.41 34.89
CA PRO A 228 -1.88 -16.07 33.72
C PRO A 228 -2.77 -15.94 32.48
N ARG A 229 -2.15 -16.09 31.31
CA ARG A 229 -2.84 -16.09 30.01
C ARG A 229 -3.96 -17.15 30.01
N GLY A 230 -5.14 -16.77 29.50
CA GLY A 230 -6.31 -17.66 29.42
C GLY A 230 -7.13 -17.78 30.72
N ILE A 231 -6.71 -17.13 31.81
CA ILE A 231 -7.48 -17.05 33.05
C ILE A 231 -8.13 -15.66 33.14
N LYS A 232 -9.36 -15.59 33.67
CA LYS A 232 -10.06 -14.33 33.92
C LYS A 232 -9.15 -13.39 34.73
N ASN A 233 -9.16 -12.11 34.38
CA ASN A 233 -8.32 -11.12 35.04
C ASN A 233 -8.71 -10.94 36.51
N CYS A 234 -7.77 -10.51 37.36
CA CYS A 234 -8.05 -10.32 38.79
C CYS A 234 -9.14 -9.20 38.97
N ASN A 235 -9.24 -8.19 38.07
CA ASN A 235 -10.33 -7.19 38.06
C ASN A 235 -11.69 -7.72 37.57
N ASP A 236 -11.71 -8.84 36.84
CA ASP A 236 -12.92 -9.57 36.43
C ASP A 236 -13.30 -10.71 37.39
N GLY A 237 -12.71 -10.74 38.60
CA GLY A 237 -12.98 -11.75 39.62
C GLY A 237 -12.12 -13.02 39.52
N GLY A 238 -11.04 -13.01 38.74
CA GLY A 238 -10.23 -14.18 38.44
C GLY A 238 -9.35 -14.71 39.57
N CYS A 239 -9.14 -13.97 40.67
CA CYS A 239 -8.26 -14.37 41.76
C CYS A 239 -8.95 -14.21 43.12
N LYS A 240 -9.39 -15.33 43.71
CA LYS A 240 -10.12 -15.34 44.99
C LYS A 240 -9.39 -14.61 46.12
N ARG A 241 -8.05 -14.70 46.19
CA ARG A 241 -7.24 -13.93 47.15
C ARG A 241 -7.30 -12.43 46.87
N CYS A 242 -7.03 -12.01 45.64
CA CYS A 242 -6.99 -10.58 45.29
C CYS A 242 -8.37 -9.91 45.35
N ASN A 243 -9.41 -10.66 45.05
CA ASN A 243 -10.80 -10.23 45.17
C ASN A 243 -11.36 -10.38 46.60
N GLY A 244 -10.62 -11.01 47.52
CA GLY A 244 -10.95 -11.10 48.94
C GLY A 244 -10.44 -9.89 49.73
N GLY A 245 -10.92 -9.69 50.96
CA GLY A 245 -10.53 -8.58 51.85
C GLY A 245 -9.14 -8.65 52.47
N THR A 246 -8.29 -9.61 52.08
CA THR A 246 -6.94 -9.81 52.63
C THR A 246 -6.00 -8.66 52.30
N ALA A 247 -5.10 -8.31 53.22
CA ALA A 247 -4.13 -7.23 53.03
C ALA A 247 -3.08 -7.61 51.95
N GLY A 248 -2.61 -6.62 51.18
CA GLY A 248 -1.49 -6.81 50.25
C GLY A 248 -0.26 -7.40 50.96
N GLY A 249 0.45 -8.33 50.30
CA GLY A 249 1.61 -9.01 50.86
C GLY A 249 1.33 -10.26 51.72
N THR A 250 0.07 -10.60 52.01
CA THR A 250 -0.29 -11.77 52.84
C THR A 250 -0.98 -12.89 52.06
N GLY A 251 -0.70 -14.16 52.35
CA GLY A 251 -1.28 -15.32 51.65
C GLY A 251 -0.88 -15.43 50.16
N LEU A 252 0.40 -15.17 49.86
CA LEU A 252 0.95 -15.15 48.50
C LEU A 252 0.88 -16.51 47.80
N ASP A 253 0.96 -17.59 48.56
CA ASP A 253 0.80 -19.00 48.15
C ASP A 253 -0.57 -19.29 47.50
N SER A 254 -1.61 -18.58 47.91
CA SER A 254 -2.96 -18.69 47.34
C SER A 254 -3.23 -17.72 46.18
N CYS A 255 -2.24 -16.92 45.78
CA CYS A 255 -2.39 -15.91 44.74
C CYS A 255 -2.21 -16.51 43.35
N LEU A 256 -3.18 -16.29 42.47
CA LEU A 256 -3.07 -16.66 41.06
C LEU A 256 -2.36 -15.60 40.21
N CYS A 257 -2.14 -14.38 40.71
CA CYS A 257 -1.56 -13.31 39.88
C CYS A 257 -0.01 -13.49 39.89
N LEU A 258 0.63 -13.56 38.71
CA LEU A 258 2.08 -13.53 38.52
C LEU A 258 2.62 -12.13 38.82
N HIS A 259 3.83 -12.04 39.38
CA HIS A 259 4.48 -10.76 39.67
C HIS A 259 5.06 -10.13 38.39
N ALA A 260 5.26 -8.81 38.42
CA ALA A 260 5.70 -8.07 37.24
C ALA A 260 7.11 -8.50 36.81
N GLU A 261 7.99 -8.73 37.77
CA GLU A 261 9.36 -9.21 37.60
C GLU A 261 9.36 -10.61 36.98
N GLU A 262 8.49 -11.50 37.47
CA GLU A 262 8.36 -12.86 36.93
C GLU A 262 7.88 -12.84 35.48
N ASN A 263 6.87 -12.04 35.17
CA ASN A 263 6.39 -11.88 33.80
C ASN A 263 7.48 -11.29 32.90
N ALA A 264 8.21 -10.27 33.36
CA ALA A 264 9.31 -9.69 32.58
C ALA A 264 10.41 -10.73 32.29
N LEU A 265 10.78 -11.54 33.28
CA LEU A 265 11.76 -12.61 33.15
C LEU A 265 11.31 -13.72 32.20
N LEU A 266 10.04 -14.14 32.27
CA LEU A 266 9.47 -15.17 31.40
C LEU A 266 9.46 -14.72 29.93
N GLU A 267 9.12 -13.47 29.66
CA GLU A 267 9.10 -12.90 28.30
C GLU A 267 10.52 -12.68 27.73
N ALA A 268 11.50 -12.37 28.59
CA ALA A 268 12.88 -12.21 28.15
C ALA A 268 13.50 -13.53 27.68
N GLY A 269 13.26 -14.62 28.40
CA GLY A 269 13.94 -15.91 28.19
C GLY A 269 15.44 -15.85 28.59
N ARG A 270 15.97 -16.99 29.08
CA ARG A 270 17.31 -17.03 29.71
C ARG A 270 18.45 -16.56 28.78
N ASP A 271 18.41 -16.92 27.49
CA ASP A 271 19.51 -16.62 26.55
C ASP A 271 19.64 -15.13 26.18
N ARG A 272 18.58 -14.34 26.40
CA ARG A 272 18.59 -12.88 26.15
C ARG A 272 19.15 -12.09 27.32
N LEU A 273 19.18 -12.68 28.52
CA LEU A 273 19.72 -12.10 29.74
C LEU A 273 21.20 -12.50 29.87
N ARG A 274 22.08 -11.50 29.85
CA ARG A 274 23.55 -11.65 29.98
C ARG A 274 24.09 -10.60 30.94
N ASP A 275 25.37 -10.71 31.30
CA ASP A 275 26.09 -9.74 32.13
C ASP A 275 25.83 -8.30 31.67
N GLY A 276 25.50 -7.42 32.62
CA GLY A 276 25.16 -6.02 32.39
C GLY A 276 23.66 -5.73 32.18
N SER A 277 22.77 -6.71 32.43
CA SER A 277 21.31 -6.49 32.38
C SER A 277 20.80 -5.86 33.68
N ILE A 278 19.98 -4.81 33.57
CA ILE A 278 19.41 -4.05 34.69
C ILE A 278 17.89 -4.25 34.70
N LEU A 279 17.31 -4.49 35.88
CA LEU A 279 15.87 -4.61 36.10
C LEU A 279 15.33 -3.34 36.75
N TYR A 280 14.38 -2.68 36.11
CA TYR A 280 13.65 -1.54 36.65
C TYR A 280 12.26 -1.98 37.09
N CYS A 281 11.90 -1.82 38.37
CA CYS A 281 10.57 -2.15 38.87
C CYS A 281 10.01 -1.00 39.71
N ASN A 282 8.74 -0.64 39.54
CA ASN A 282 8.18 0.45 40.33
C ASN A 282 7.93 0.10 41.80
N THR A 283 8.12 -1.15 42.19
CA THR A 283 8.05 -1.64 43.57
C THR A 283 9.25 -2.56 43.82
N CYS A 284 9.83 -2.53 45.02
CA CYS A 284 10.91 -3.45 45.38
C CYS A 284 10.47 -4.93 45.18
N PRO A 285 11.28 -5.77 44.51
CA PRO A 285 10.95 -7.19 44.31
C PRO A 285 10.81 -7.95 45.64
N CYS A 286 9.89 -8.90 45.68
CA CYS A 286 9.75 -9.80 46.84
C CYS A 286 10.83 -10.90 46.84
N LEU A 287 10.92 -11.68 47.92
CA LEU A 287 11.92 -12.73 48.08
C LEU A 287 11.90 -13.75 46.92
N THR A 288 10.70 -14.21 46.52
CA THR A 288 10.55 -15.17 45.41
C THR A 288 11.03 -14.62 44.07
N CYS A 289 10.80 -13.33 43.81
CA CYS A 289 11.29 -12.67 42.61
C CYS A 289 12.80 -12.46 42.69
N SER A 290 13.32 -12.07 43.86
CA SER A 290 14.75 -11.85 44.12
C SER A 290 15.58 -13.10 43.86
N VAL A 291 15.11 -14.27 44.30
CA VAL A 291 15.76 -15.57 44.00
C VAL A 291 15.81 -15.83 42.49
N LYS A 292 14.72 -15.55 41.77
CA LYS A 292 14.66 -15.73 40.30
C LYS A 292 15.58 -14.74 39.57
N ILE A 293 15.63 -13.49 40.03
CA ILE A 293 16.50 -12.43 39.50
C ILE A 293 17.98 -12.82 39.64
N ALA A 294 18.38 -13.31 40.82
CA ALA A 294 19.73 -13.81 41.06
C ALA A 294 20.09 -14.98 40.10
N GLN A 295 19.18 -15.93 39.91
CA GLN A 295 19.42 -17.11 39.08
C GLN A 295 19.62 -16.81 37.58
N VAL A 296 19.02 -15.72 37.07
CA VAL A 296 19.09 -15.37 35.64
C VAL A 296 20.28 -14.49 35.27
N GLY A 297 21.07 -14.02 36.24
CA GLY A 297 22.28 -13.22 35.99
C GLY A 297 22.03 -11.73 35.71
N ILE A 298 21.04 -11.12 36.39
CA ILE A 298 20.84 -9.66 36.38
C ILE A 298 21.91 -9.02 37.26
N SER A 299 22.51 -7.90 36.81
CA SER A 299 23.59 -7.23 37.53
C SER A 299 23.08 -6.15 38.50
N GLU A 300 21.96 -5.50 38.19
CA GLU A 300 21.41 -4.41 39.01
C GLU A 300 19.87 -4.44 38.99
N VAL A 301 19.26 -4.13 40.13
CA VAL A 301 17.82 -3.90 40.32
C VAL A 301 17.62 -2.47 40.79
N VAL A 302 16.89 -1.69 40.01
CA VAL A 302 16.50 -0.31 40.31
C VAL A 302 15.01 -0.26 40.63
N TYR A 303 14.62 0.27 41.79
CA TYR A 303 13.21 0.35 42.18
C TYR A 303 12.79 1.71 42.72
N SER A 304 11.51 2.10 42.58
CA SER A 304 11.03 3.41 43.08
C SER A 304 10.35 3.35 44.44
N LYS A 305 9.40 2.42 44.65
CA LYS A 305 8.66 2.30 45.92
C LYS A 305 9.23 1.18 46.80
N GLY A 306 9.66 1.55 48.00
CA GLY A 306 9.91 0.58 49.06
C GLY A 306 8.60 -0.03 49.56
N TYR A 307 8.41 -1.33 49.35
CA TYR A 307 7.68 -2.12 50.34
C TYR A 307 8.67 -2.45 51.46
N SER A 308 8.22 -2.79 52.67
CA SER A 308 9.08 -3.30 53.75
C SER A 308 10.18 -4.14 53.13
N VAL A 309 11.40 -3.61 53.06
CA VAL A 309 12.50 -4.31 52.43
C VAL A 309 12.62 -5.55 53.29
N ASP A 310 12.24 -6.69 52.73
CA ASP A 310 12.48 -7.93 53.42
C ASP A 310 14.00 -7.97 53.45
N ASP A 311 14.63 -7.77 54.62
CA ASP A 311 16.10 -7.75 54.76
C ASP A 311 16.70 -8.98 54.07
N MET A 312 15.93 -10.06 54.02
CA MET A 312 16.15 -11.27 53.25
C MET A 312 16.26 -11.07 51.72
N SER A 313 15.38 -10.29 51.08
CA SER A 313 15.44 -10.01 49.64
C SER A 313 16.68 -9.23 49.26
N ALA A 314 17.03 -8.21 50.05
CA ALA A 314 18.25 -7.43 49.87
C ALA A 314 19.50 -8.28 50.15
N ALA A 315 19.48 -9.12 51.18
CA ALA A 315 20.57 -10.05 51.50
C ALA A 315 20.82 -11.06 50.37
N VAL A 316 19.78 -11.67 49.80
CA VAL A 316 19.89 -12.63 48.69
C VAL A 316 20.49 -11.97 47.45
N LEU A 317 20.01 -10.78 47.06
CA LEU A 317 20.55 -10.07 45.90
C LEU A 317 22.02 -9.68 46.12
N LYS A 318 22.37 -9.21 47.32
CA LYS A 318 23.74 -8.85 47.69
C LYS A 318 24.68 -10.06 47.67
N GLU A 319 24.27 -11.20 48.22
CA GLU A 319 25.06 -12.44 48.21
C GLU A 319 25.26 -12.98 46.79
N ALA A 320 24.27 -12.80 45.92
CA ALA A 320 24.35 -13.15 44.49
C ALA A 320 25.14 -12.14 43.64
N GLY A 321 25.64 -11.04 44.21
CA GLY A 321 26.39 -10.00 43.49
C GLY A 321 25.52 -9.05 42.65
N VAL A 322 24.22 -8.96 42.94
CA VAL A 322 23.27 -8.05 42.27
C VAL A 322 23.16 -6.75 43.06
N GLU A 323 23.44 -5.61 42.43
CA GLU A 323 23.28 -4.29 43.05
C GLU A 323 21.79 -3.93 43.19
N LEU A 324 21.36 -3.52 44.38
CA LEU A 324 19.98 -3.08 44.62
C LEU A 324 19.96 -1.59 44.95
N ARG A 325 19.28 -0.79 44.12
CA ARG A 325 19.27 0.68 44.24
C ARG A 325 17.85 1.25 44.19
N GLN A 326 17.55 2.15 45.11
CA GLN A 326 16.29 2.91 45.06
C GLN A 326 16.45 4.18 44.21
N PHE A 327 15.52 4.40 43.28
CA PHE A 327 15.44 5.57 42.41
C PHE A 327 14.24 6.45 42.79
N SER A 328 14.51 7.69 43.17
CA SER A 328 13.49 8.71 43.45
C SER A 328 13.46 9.73 42.31
N PRO A 329 12.37 9.79 41.52
CA PRO A 329 12.24 10.80 40.45
C PRO A 329 12.05 12.20 41.05
N PRO A 330 12.38 13.27 40.30
CA PRO A 330 12.04 14.63 40.71
C PRO A 330 10.52 14.79 40.82
N THR A 331 10.05 15.61 41.77
CA THR A 331 8.61 15.86 41.97
C THR A 331 8.01 16.58 40.75
N GLU A 332 6.99 16.01 40.13
CA GLU A 332 6.29 16.53 38.94
C GLU A 332 4.80 16.79 39.23
N GLY A 333 4.12 17.57 38.37
CA GLY A 333 2.70 17.86 38.50
C GLY A 333 2.38 19.03 39.45
N LEU A 334 1.40 18.86 40.34
CA LEU A 334 1.01 19.87 41.34
C LEU A 334 1.81 19.69 42.63
N VAL A 335 2.57 20.72 42.99
CA VAL A 335 3.43 20.74 44.18
C VAL A 335 2.95 21.82 45.14
N ASP A 336 2.60 21.43 46.36
CA ASP A 336 2.31 22.36 47.45
C ASP A 336 3.61 22.73 48.17
N LEU A 337 3.93 24.03 48.19
CA LEU A 337 5.16 24.55 48.76
C LEU A 337 5.11 24.68 50.30
N ASN A 338 4.15 24.05 50.97
CA ASN A 338 4.05 24.04 52.44
C ASN A 338 4.61 22.77 53.12
N VAL A 339 4.81 21.68 52.37
CA VAL A 339 4.94 20.31 52.94
C VAL A 339 6.39 19.94 53.32
N GLY A 340 7.23 20.93 53.65
CA GLY A 340 8.65 20.69 53.96
C GLY A 340 8.96 20.19 55.39
N ASN A 341 7.98 20.04 56.28
CA ASN A 341 8.24 19.88 57.72
C ASN A 341 7.69 18.60 58.40
N GLU A 342 7.23 17.57 57.67
CA GLU A 342 6.88 16.29 58.29
C GLU A 342 7.55 15.10 57.58
N GLU A 343 8.65 14.60 58.16
CA GLU A 343 9.08 13.22 57.99
C GLU A 343 7.97 12.31 58.48
N VAL A 344 7.28 11.61 57.57
CA VAL A 344 6.31 10.59 57.96
C VAL A 344 7.03 9.23 58.06
N GLU A 345 7.59 8.96 59.23
CA GLU A 345 7.67 7.59 59.75
C GLU A 345 6.23 7.10 59.99
N LEU A 346 5.82 6.01 59.32
CA LEU A 346 4.56 5.33 59.61
C LEU A 346 4.79 4.25 60.70
N PRO A 347 4.13 4.31 61.87
CA PRO A 347 4.21 3.25 62.85
C PRO A 347 3.37 2.03 62.44
N LEU A 348 3.82 0.86 62.88
CA LEU A 348 3.18 -0.44 62.75
C LEU A 348 1.79 -0.51 63.43
N ARG A 349 0.90 -1.27 62.78
CA ARG A 349 -0.40 -1.85 63.20
C ARG A 349 -0.82 -1.75 64.68
N ALA A 350 -2.11 -1.44 64.91
CA ALA A 350 -3.01 -2.23 65.77
C ALA A 350 -4.51 -1.84 65.66
N GLU A 351 -5.34 -2.88 65.51
CA GLU A 351 -6.70 -3.12 66.04
C GLU A 351 -7.93 -2.29 65.63
N GLY A 352 -8.98 -3.02 65.25
CA GLY A 352 -10.26 -2.49 64.80
C GLY A 352 -11.30 -2.29 65.89
N ARG A 353 -12.42 -1.67 65.50
CA ARG A 353 -13.76 -1.82 66.12
C ARG A 353 -14.86 -1.38 65.16
N ASN A 354 -15.91 -2.19 65.11
CA ASN A 354 -17.21 -1.97 64.46
C ASN A 354 -17.93 -0.73 65.00
N VAL A 355 -18.65 0.05 64.16
CA VAL A 355 -19.99 0.60 64.46
C VAL A 355 -20.81 0.80 63.17
N ARG A 356 -22.13 0.54 63.29
CA ARG A 356 -23.22 0.54 62.30
C ARG A 356 -23.81 1.93 62.00
N GLY A 357 -24.57 2.02 60.88
CA GLY A 357 -25.63 3.02 60.61
C GLY A 357 -25.53 3.55 59.17
N GLY A 358 -26.40 3.18 58.21
CA GLY A 358 -27.77 3.71 58.00
C GLY A 358 -27.70 5.09 57.30
N ALA A 359 -28.34 5.43 56.17
CA ALA A 359 -29.42 4.84 55.39
C ALA A 359 -29.48 5.47 53.96
N ARG A 360 -30.00 4.69 53.02
CA ARG A 360 -30.86 4.99 51.84
C ARG A 360 -30.76 6.34 51.09
N SER A 361 -30.57 6.24 49.77
CA SER A 361 -31.56 6.70 48.77
C SER A 361 -31.30 6.04 47.41
N SER A 362 -32.37 5.56 46.78
CA SER A 362 -32.39 4.75 45.57
C SER A 362 -33.04 5.51 44.42
N THR A 363 -32.56 5.34 43.19
CA THR A 363 -33.43 5.41 42.01
C THR A 363 -32.92 4.47 40.93
N ARG A 364 -33.84 3.65 40.42
CA ARG A 364 -33.66 2.51 39.53
C ARG A 364 -34.46 2.81 38.27
N TRP A 365 -33.88 2.60 37.09
CA TRP A 365 -34.61 2.58 35.81
C TRP A 365 -34.50 1.19 35.19
N ILE A 366 -35.64 0.59 34.85
CA ILE A 366 -35.81 -0.65 34.08
C ILE A 366 -36.85 -0.36 32.98
N PRO A 367 -36.76 -0.98 31.77
CA PRO A 367 -37.44 -0.57 30.54
C PRO A 367 -38.65 -1.45 30.15
N ARG A 368 -39.41 -1.04 29.10
CA ARG A 368 -40.17 -1.81 28.05
C ARG A 368 -41.42 -1.05 27.52
N PRO A 369 -42.15 -1.49 26.46
CA PRO A 369 -41.79 -2.24 25.22
C PRO A 369 -42.49 -1.74 23.91
N TYR A 370 -42.18 -2.45 22.82
CA TYR A 370 -42.74 -2.55 21.45
C TYR A 370 -44.23 -2.27 21.15
N LEU A 371 -44.48 -1.81 19.92
CA LEU A 371 -45.59 -2.27 19.05
C LEU A 371 -45.28 -2.05 17.55
N ALA A 372 -45.64 -3.04 16.74
CA ALA A 372 -45.45 -3.13 15.28
C ALA A 372 -46.81 -3.14 14.57
N ILE A 373 -46.94 -2.58 13.36
CA ILE A 373 -48.02 -2.88 12.39
C ILE A 373 -47.50 -2.81 10.93
N HIS A 374 -48.03 -3.72 10.11
CA HIS A 374 -47.77 -4.09 8.71
C HIS A 374 -48.07 -2.99 7.66
N GLY A 375 -47.46 -3.03 6.45
CA GLY A 375 -48.16 -3.59 5.28
C GLY A 375 -47.46 -3.45 3.90
N ARG A 376 -47.63 -4.54 3.13
CA ARG A 376 -47.35 -4.96 1.73
C ARG A 376 -47.04 -3.98 0.56
N SER A 377 -46.00 -4.37 -0.20
CA SER A 377 -45.91 -4.68 -1.66
C SER A 377 -46.70 -3.90 -2.73
N THR A 378 -45.98 -3.37 -3.73
CA THR A 378 -46.20 -3.60 -5.19
C THR A 378 -44.96 -3.22 -6.02
N ALA A 379 -44.76 -3.94 -7.14
CA ALA A 379 -43.76 -3.68 -8.18
C ALA A 379 -44.25 -2.62 -9.19
N HIS A 380 -43.33 -1.91 -9.87
CA HIS A 380 -43.28 -1.73 -11.34
C HIS A 380 -42.27 -0.65 -11.82
N SER A 381 -41.58 -1.01 -12.92
CA SER A 381 -41.15 -0.21 -14.09
C SER A 381 -40.17 0.99 -13.97
N LEU A 382 -39.09 0.89 -14.77
CA LEU A 382 -38.32 2.01 -15.36
C LEU A 382 -39.24 3.00 -16.13
N PRO A 383 -38.85 4.28 -16.29
CA PRO A 383 -38.15 4.66 -17.53
C PRO A 383 -37.14 5.84 -17.45
N ALA A 384 -36.20 5.77 -18.42
CA ALA A 384 -35.67 6.86 -19.26
C ALA A 384 -34.95 8.10 -18.67
N ARG A 385 -33.67 8.22 -19.09
CA ARG A 385 -32.95 9.42 -19.58
C ARG A 385 -33.51 10.80 -19.20
N ARG A 386 -32.68 11.61 -18.51
CA ARG A 386 -32.52 13.04 -18.81
C ARG A 386 -31.07 13.50 -18.63
N ARG A 387 -30.54 14.07 -19.73
CA ARG A 387 -29.33 14.90 -19.77
C ARG A 387 -29.61 16.20 -19.01
N LEU A 388 -28.64 16.69 -18.26
CA LEU A 388 -28.51 18.11 -17.93
C LEU A 388 -27.03 18.50 -18.11
N THR A 389 -26.77 19.11 -19.26
CA THR A 389 -25.60 19.93 -19.55
C THR A 389 -25.79 21.31 -18.93
N THR A 390 -24.76 21.84 -18.27
CA THR A 390 -24.57 23.27 -18.07
C THR A 390 -23.40 23.74 -18.93
N GLN A 391 -23.70 24.68 -19.81
CA GLN A 391 -22.74 25.38 -20.66
C GLN A 391 -21.85 26.32 -19.82
N THR A 392 -20.57 26.37 -20.14
CA THR A 392 -19.73 27.56 -19.97
C THR A 392 -18.96 27.80 -21.27
N THR A 393 -18.66 29.06 -21.48
CA THR A 393 -18.44 29.79 -22.74
C THR A 393 -17.07 29.58 -23.39
N ASP A 394 -17.07 29.71 -24.72
CA ASP A 394 -15.92 29.75 -25.63
C ASP A 394 -14.79 30.71 -25.19
N GLU A 395 -13.57 30.19 -25.15
CA GLU A 395 -12.41 30.85 -25.74
C GLU A 395 -11.66 29.82 -26.60
N THR A 396 -11.37 30.22 -27.84
CA THR A 396 -10.90 29.36 -28.92
C THR A 396 -9.38 29.25 -28.91
N GLU A 397 -8.84 28.14 -28.38
CA GLU A 397 -7.52 27.64 -28.76
C GLU A 397 -7.67 26.32 -29.51
N VAL A 398 -7.02 26.23 -30.68
CA VAL A 398 -6.97 24.99 -31.48
C VAL A 398 -6.10 23.97 -30.73
N LEU A 399 -6.72 23.23 -29.80
CA LEU A 399 -6.10 22.11 -29.12
C LEU A 399 -5.93 20.94 -30.09
N VAL A 400 -4.69 20.72 -30.54
CA VAL A 400 -4.30 19.47 -31.19
C VAL A 400 -4.47 18.34 -30.17
N PRO A 401 -5.20 17.26 -30.47
CA PRO A 401 -5.40 16.17 -29.52
C PRO A 401 -4.06 15.61 -29.04
N LEU A 402 -3.86 15.49 -27.73
CA LEU A 402 -2.65 14.97 -27.07
C LEU A 402 -2.17 13.64 -27.68
N ARG A 403 -3.10 12.83 -28.19
CA ARG A 403 -2.81 11.57 -28.90
C ARG A 403 -2.07 11.76 -30.23
N LYS A 404 -2.31 12.86 -30.94
CA LYS A 404 -1.61 13.21 -32.19
C LYS A 404 -0.22 13.75 -31.90
N GLN A 405 -0.08 14.59 -30.88
CA GLN A 405 1.24 15.06 -30.40
C GLN A 405 2.12 13.90 -29.94
N LEU A 406 1.60 12.99 -29.10
CA LEU A 406 2.35 11.80 -28.66
C LEU A 406 2.74 10.87 -29.83
N LYS A 407 1.90 10.78 -30.87
CA LYS A 407 2.18 9.96 -32.06
C LYS A 407 3.22 10.63 -32.97
N ASP A 408 3.20 11.95 -33.09
CA ASP A 408 4.15 12.72 -33.87
C ASP A 408 5.52 12.78 -33.15
N GLU A 409 5.55 12.94 -31.82
CA GLU A 409 6.77 12.83 -31.00
C GLU A 409 7.38 11.41 -31.06
N ALA A 410 6.56 10.36 -31.03
CA ALA A 410 7.04 8.99 -31.19
C ALA A 410 7.59 8.72 -32.60
N LYS A 411 7.03 9.40 -33.62
CA LYS A 411 7.50 9.32 -35.01
C LYS A 411 8.80 10.10 -35.21
N GLN A 412 8.97 11.22 -34.51
CA GLN A 412 10.16 12.06 -34.53
C GLN A 412 11.33 11.39 -33.78
N LYS A 413 11.08 10.80 -32.59
CA LYS A 413 12.07 9.95 -31.92
C LYS A 413 12.52 8.76 -32.77
N ARG A 414 11.62 8.19 -33.58
CA ARG A 414 11.97 7.13 -34.56
C ARG A 414 12.76 7.66 -35.76
N SER A 415 12.54 8.89 -36.21
CA SER A 415 13.37 9.49 -37.26
C SER A 415 14.75 9.84 -36.76
N ASP A 416 14.87 10.26 -35.51
CA ASP A 416 16.16 10.64 -34.89
C ASP A 416 17.04 9.41 -34.63
N ILE A 417 16.44 8.27 -34.28
CA ILE A 417 17.12 6.97 -34.23
C ILE A 417 17.59 6.51 -35.62
N LYS A 418 16.83 6.81 -36.68
CA LYS A 418 17.22 6.54 -38.07
C LYS A 418 18.26 7.53 -38.63
N ALA A 419 18.41 8.71 -38.03
CA ALA A 419 19.30 9.77 -38.50
C ALA A 419 20.74 9.70 -37.93
N GLY A 420 21.06 8.68 -37.11
CA GLY A 420 22.45 8.31 -36.83
C GLY A 420 23.21 9.19 -35.82
N ILE A 421 22.52 9.86 -34.89
CA ILE A 421 23.15 10.71 -33.85
C ILE A 421 23.33 9.97 -32.49
N TYR A 422 23.13 8.65 -32.44
CA TYR A 422 23.65 7.81 -31.36
C TYR A 422 24.50 6.68 -31.95
N LYS A 423 25.81 6.91 -32.03
CA LYS A 423 26.79 5.82 -31.98
C LYS A 423 27.10 5.59 -30.50
N SER A 424 26.51 4.57 -29.89
CA SER A 424 27.21 3.82 -28.85
C SER A 424 27.18 2.35 -29.21
N GLN A 425 28.36 1.76 -29.15
CA GLN A 425 28.60 0.35 -29.41
C GLN A 425 27.80 -0.52 -28.43
N ASN A 426 27.55 -1.77 -28.84
CA ASN A 426 27.00 -2.85 -28.03
C ASN A 426 27.77 -3.04 -26.71
N GLU A 427 27.39 -2.29 -25.67
CA GLU A 427 27.85 -2.49 -24.29
C GLU A 427 26.77 -3.20 -23.44
N TYR A 428 25.86 -3.93 -24.09
CA TYR A 428 24.66 -4.48 -23.45
C TYR A 428 24.82 -5.88 -22.85
N ASP A 429 25.86 -6.64 -23.21
CA ASP A 429 26.12 -7.96 -22.63
C ASP A 429 27.56 -8.08 -22.16
N LEU A 430 27.77 -7.77 -20.87
CA LEU A 430 28.90 -8.35 -20.16
C LEU A 430 28.76 -9.88 -20.24
N PRO A 431 29.83 -10.64 -20.52
CA PRO A 431 29.76 -12.09 -20.64
C PRO A 431 29.16 -12.73 -19.38
N LEU A 432 27.96 -13.30 -19.51
CA LEU A 432 27.29 -14.05 -18.44
C LEU A 432 27.91 -15.44 -18.22
N GLU A 433 28.92 -15.82 -18.99
CA GLU A 433 29.56 -17.13 -18.91
C GLU A 433 30.05 -17.45 -17.49
N ASN A 434 30.54 -16.43 -16.78
CA ASN A 434 31.04 -16.55 -15.40
C ASN A 434 30.00 -16.16 -14.33
N TRP A 435 28.80 -15.70 -14.71
CA TRP A 435 27.84 -15.11 -13.78
C TRP A 435 26.46 -15.76 -13.91
N GLU A 436 25.83 -16.01 -12.77
CA GLU A 436 24.44 -16.46 -12.69
C GLU A 436 23.59 -15.35 -12.07
N LEU A 437 22.58 -14.94 -12.83
CA LEU A 437 21.53 -14.04 -12.37
C LEU A 437 20.44 -14.86 -11.67
N THR A 438 19.93 -14.35 -10.56
CA THR A 438 18.73 -14.89 -9.92
C THR A 438 17.78 -13.75 -9.56
N VAL A 439 16.51 -13.91 -9.95
CA VAL A 439 15.47 -12.90 -9.79
C VAL A 439 14.26 -13.48 -9.07
N GLY A 440 13.85 -12.81 -8.00
CA GLY A 440 12.53 -12.97 -7.37
C GLY A 440 11.65 -11.75 -7.66
N ILE A 441 10.34 -11.94 -7.74
CA ILE A 441 9.38 -10.89 -8.08
C ILE A 441 8.29 -10.85 -7.02
N GLU A 442 7.95 -9.65 -6.59
CA GLU A 442 6.83 -9.33 -5.72
C GLU A 442 5.82 -8.54 -6.54
N ILE A 443 4.62 -9.10 -6.72
CA ILE A 443 3.58 -8.51 -7.57
C ILE A 443 2.42 -8.09 -6.69
N HIS A 444 2.12 -6.80 -6.70
CA HIS A 444 0.91 -6.25 -6.09
C HIS A 444 -0.17 -6.12 -7.16
N ALA A 445 -1.30 -6.79 -6.99
CA ALA A 445 -2.42 -6.75 -7.92
C ALA A 445 -3.69 -6.30 -7.20
N GLU A 446 -4.38 -5.33 -7.77
CA GLU A 446 -5.62 -4.77 -7.24
C GLU A 446 -6.81 -5.67 -7.58
N LEU A 447 -7.56 -6.06 -6.55
CA LEU A 447 -8.72 -6.93 -6.70
C LEU A 447 -9.93 -6.17 -7.26
N ASN A 448 -10.69 -6.83 -8.12
CA ASN A 448 -11.85 -6.28 -8.82
C ASN A 448 -13.13 -6.24 -7.97
N THR A 449 -13.10 -5.60 -6.80
CA THR A 449 -14.26 -5.53 -5.91
C THR A 449 -14.84 -4.14 -5.82
N ALA A 450 -16.17 -4.02 -5.75
CA ALA A 450 -16.86 -2.73 -5.66
C ALA A 450 -16.60 -1.95 -4.35
N ARG A 451 -16.13 -2.63 -3.30
CA ARG A 451 -15.88 -2.06 -1.97
C ARG A 451 -14.43 -2.32 -1.56
N LYS A 452 -13.93 -1.44 -0.69
CA LYS A 452 -12.57 -1.51 -0.14
C LYS A 452 -12.37 -2.71 0.78
N LEU A 453 -11.13 -3.05 1.12
CA LEU A 453 -10.79 -4.25 1.90
C LEU A 453 -11.32 -4.21 3.34
N PHE A 454 -11.17 -3.05 3.98
CA PHE A 454 -11.50 -2.88 5.41
C PHE A 454 -12.49 -1.75 5.68
N SER A 455 -13.22 -1.30 4.66
CA SER A 455 -14.28 -0.30 4.79
C SER A 455 -15.38 -0.49 3.76
N ASP A 456 -16.52 0.15 3.99
CA ASP A 456 -17.69 0.14 3.10
C ASP A 456 -17.63 1.20 1.99
N ALA A 457 -16.56 1.99 1.91
CA ALA A 457 -16.36 2.92 0.82
C ALA A 457 -16.17 2.17 -0.52
N ALA A 458 -16.59 2.81 -1.60
CA ALA A 458 -16.42 2.26 -2.94
C ALA A 458 -14.94 2.32 -3.37
N THR A 459 -14.50 1.35 -4.15
CA THR A 459 -13.21 1.43 -4.86
C THR A 459 -13.34 2.41 -6.02
N SER A 460 -12.40 3.35 -6.17
CA SER A 460 -12.41 4.30 -7.28
C SER A 460 -11.00 4.68 -7.74
N ASN A 461 -10.82 4.84 -9.05
CA ASN A 461 -9.50 5.06 -9.65
C ASN A 461 -9.29 6.48 -10.20
N ASN A 462 -10.37 7.17 -10.60
CA ASN A 462 -10.31 8.49 -11.25
C ASN A 462 -11.51 9.39 -10.88
N GLU A 463 -12.05 9.22 -9.68
CA GLU A 463 -13.12 10.08 -9.16
C GLU A 463 -12.54 11.33 -8.48
N GLU A 464 -13.41 12.25 -8.06
CA GLU A 464 -13.00 13.45 -7.33
C GLU A 464 -12.13 13.07 -6.10
N PRO A 465 -10.99 13.74 -5.86
CA PRO A 465 -10.10 13.40 -4.75
C PRO A 465 -10.82 13.36 -3.41
N ASN A 466 -10.53 12.34 -2.59
CA ASN A 466 -11.11 12.16 -1.25
C ASN A 466 -12.65 12.05 -1.19
N SER A 467 -13.32 11.70 -2.31
CA SER A 467 -14.77 11.53 -2.38
C SER A 467 -15.25 10.12 -2.00
N ASN A 468 -14.37 9.12 -2.09
CA ASN A 468 -14.66 7.71 -1.84
C ASN A 468 -13.86 7.21 -0.64
N VAL A 469 -14.15 7.76 0.53
CA VAL A 469 -13.45 7.44 1.78
C VAL A 469 -14.43 7.23 2.92
N SER A 470 -14.09 6.29 3.81
CA SER A 470 -14.76 6.09 5.09
C SER A 470 -13.93 6.71 6.23
N LEU A 471 -14.51 6.77 7.44
CA LEU A 471 -13.79 7.21 8.64
C LEU A 471 -12.53 6.37 8.91
N PHE A 472 -12.58 5.07 8.62
CA PHE A 472 -11.45 4.18 8.79
C PHE A 472 -10.33 4.46 7.79
N ASP A 473 -10.66 4.75 6.52
CA ASP A 473 -9.66 5.04 5.50
C ASP A 473 -8.85 6.31 5.82
N LEU A 474 -9.46 7.25 6.56
CA LEU A 474 -8.82 8.48 7.02
C LEU A 474 -8.16 8.34 8.41
N ALA A 475 -8.13 7.13 8.97
CA ALA A 475 -7.64 6.83 10.32
C ALA A 475 -8.28 7.72 11.41
N TYR A 476 -9.58 7.99 11.29
CA TYR A 476 -10.29 8.83 12.27
C TYR A 476 -10.28 8.14 13.65
N PRO A 477 -9.95 8.85 14.75
CA PRO A 477 -9.87 8.24 16.07
C PRO A 477 -11.16 7.51 16.46
N GLY A 478 -11.03 6.24 16.86
CA GLY A 478 -12.15 5.37 17.22
C GLY A 478 -12.77 4.57 16.07
N SER A 479 -12.33 4.76 14.82
CA SER A 479 -12.69 3.89 13.70
C SER A 479 -12.01 2.52 13.80
N GLN A 480 -12.65 1.48 13.22
CA GLN A 480 -12.14 0.10 13.22
C GLN A 480 -12.21 -0.48 11.79
N PRO A 481 -11.30 -1.42 11.44
CA PRO A 481 -11.34 -2.10 10.16
C PRO A 481 -12.54 -3.06 10.08
N ILE A 482 -13.27 -3.02 8.96
CA ILE A 482 -14.37 -3.95 8.67
C ILE A 482 -14.01 -4.76 7.44
N PHE A 483 -13.52 -5.98 7.64
CA PHE A 483 -13.14 -6.87 6.54
C PHE A 483 -14.33 -7.19 5.62
N GLN A 484 -14.18 -6.89 4.34
CA GLN A 484 -15.20 -7.16 3.31
C GLN A 484 -15.01 -8.55 2.72
N THR A 485 -15.84 -9.52 3.13
CA THR A 485 -15.75 -10.93 2.68
C THR A 485 -15.78 -11.09 1.16
N ALA A 486 -16.45 -10.19 0.43
CA ALA A 486 -16.49 -10.21 -1.04
C ALA A 486 -15.10 -10.11 -1.69
N THR A 487 -14.14 -9.48 -1.02
CA THR A 487 -12.73 -9.35 -1.48
C THR A 487 -11.96 -10.66 -1.41
N LEU A 488 -12.39 -11.61 -0.57
CA LEU A 488 -11.75 -12.92 -0.46
C LEU A 488 -11.96 -13.79 -1.71
N LEU A 489 -13.10 -13.63 -2.39
CA LEU A 489 -13.46 -14.48 -3.54
C LEU A 489 -12.49 -14.31 -4.73
N PRO A 490 -12.20 -13.09 -5.23
CA PRO A 490 -11.21 -12.92 -6.30
C PRO A 490 -9.78 -13.28 -5.82
N ALA A 491 -9.44 -13.05 -4.55
CA ALA A 491 -8.16 -13.46 -3.97
C ALA A 491 -7.98 -15.00 -3.99
N LEU A 492 -9.02 -15.75 -3.60
CA LEU A 492 -9.01 -17.22 -3.64
C LEU A 492 -8.94 -17.75 -5.07
N ARG A 493 -9.69 -17.15 -6.02
CA ARG A 493 -9.60 -17.52 -7.44
C ARG A 493 -8.19 -17.34 -7.97
N ALA A 494 -7.55 -16.21 -7.67
CA ALA A 494 -6.16 -15.94 -8.02
C ALA A 494 -5.22 -17.02 -7.46
N ALA A 495 -5.29 -17.29 -6.15
CA ALA A 495 -4.42 -18.28 -5.50
C ALA A 495 -4.61 -19.70 -6.05
N ILE A 496 -5.85 -20.13 -6.30
CA ILE A 496 -6.16 -21.43 -6.94
C ILE A 496 -5.57 -21.48 -8.36
N ALA A 497 -5.73 -20.42 -9.14
CA ALA A 497 -5.21 -20.33 -10.51
C ALA A 497 -3.67 -20.35 -10.56
N LEU A 498 -3.03 -19.88 -9.50
CA LEU A 498 -1.58 -19.91 -9.27
C LEU A 498 -1.10 -21.21 -8.60
N ASN A 499 -1.96 -22.23 -8.55
CA ASN A 499 -1.70 -23.55 -7.97
C ASN A 499 -1.25 -23.51 -6.51
N CYS A 500 -1.68 -22.50 -5.73
CA CYS A 500 -1.33 -22.39 -4.31
C CYS A 500 -2.18 -23.31 -3.43
N GLU A 501 -1.61 -23.73 -2.31
CA GLU A 501 -2.33 -24.37 -1.21
C GLU A 501 -3.07 -23.31 -0.38
N ILE A 502 -4.39 -23.36 -0.40
CA ILE A 502 -5.25 -22.47 0.39
C ILE A 502 -5.22 -22.91 1.86
N GLN A 503 -4.89 -21.96 2.74
CA GLN A 503 -4.79 -22.21 4.18
C GLN A 503 -6.19 -22.15 4.83
N ARG A 504 -6.50 -23.14 5.67
CA ARG A 504 -7.80 -23.23 6.39
C ARG A 504 -8.05 -22.01 7.29
N LYS A 505 -6.98 -21.49 7.88
CA LYS A 505 -6.97 -20.33 8.78
C LYS A 505 -6.00 -19.29 8.24
N SER A 506 -6.44 -18.04 8.24
CA SER A 506 -5.61 -16.89 7.87
C SER A 506 -5.88 -15.72 8.82
N SER A 507 -4.85 -14.96 9.18
CA SER A 507 -4.97 -13.78 10.05
C SER A 507 -4.32 -12.57 9.40
N PHE A 508 -4.80 -11.39 9.77
CA PHE A 508 -4.19 -10.13 9.37
C PHE A 508 -3.20 -9.64 10.43
N ASP A 509 -2.22 -8.87 9.96
CA ASP A 509 -1.12 -8.32 10.72
C ASP A 509 -0.92 -6.85 10.35
N ARG A 510 -0.42 -6.06 11.29
CA ARG A 510 -0.04 -4.65 11.07
C ARG A 510 1.43 -4.54 10.75
N LYS A 511 1.72 -3.98 9.57
CA LYS A 511 3.05 -3.57 9.12
C LYS A 511 3.22 -2.07 9.41
N HIS A 512 3.94 -1.73 10.47
CA HIS A 512 4.07 -0.35 10.96
C HIS A 512 5.12 0.44 10.20
N TYR A 513 4.72 1.54 9.61
CA TYR A 513 5.62 2.56 9.07
C TYR A 513 4.87 3.89 8.99
N PHE A 514 5.60 4.98 9.26
CA PHE A 514 5.05 6.32 9.14
C PHE A 514 5.38 6.88 7.77
N TYR A 515 4.33 7.10 6.98
CA TYR A 515 4.42 7.82 5.73
C TYR A 515 3.12 8.59 5.51
N GLN A 516 3.21 9.71 4.79
CA GLN A 516 2.07 10.62 4.59
C GLN A 516 0.89 9.97 3.84
N ASP A 517 1.14 8.93 3.05
CA ASP A 517 0.12 8.17 2.31
C ASP A 517 -0.53 7.03 3.12
N GLN A 518 -0.04 6.76 4.32
CA GLN A 518 -0.54 5.72 5.22
C GLN A 518 -1.05 6.35 6.52
N PRO A 519 -2.31 6.82 6.57
CA PRO A 519 -2.81 7.67 7.65
C PRO A 519 -2.82 6.98 9.01
N ALA A 520 -3.01 5.66 9.05
CA ALA A 520 -3.02 4.89 10.29
C ALA A 520 -1.61 4.68 10.91
N GLY A 521 -0.52 4.99 10.19
CA GLY A 521 0.85 4.67 10.61
C GLY A 521 1.18 3.17 10.58
N TYR A 522 0.29 2.35 10.03
CA TYR A 522 0.49 0.94 9.73
C TYR A 522 -0.40 0.51 8.55
N GLN A 523 0.09 -0.43 7.75
CA GLN A 523 -0.67 -1.12 6.70
C GLN A 523 -1.15 -2.47 7.23
N ILE A 524 -2.42 -2.81 7.02
CA ILE A 524 -2.95 -4.15 7.32
C ILE A 524 -2.60 -5.10 6.15
N THR A 525 -1.93 -6.19 6.46
CA THR A 525 -1.41 -7.20 5.52
C THR A 525 -1.46 -8.60 6.16
N GLN A 526 -0.87 -9.64 5.57
CA GLN A 526 -0.79 -10.98 6.17
C GLN A 526 0.65 -11.51 6.11
N TYR A 527 1.34 -11.46 7.23
CA TYR A 527 2.73 -11.88 7.35
C TYR A 527 2.86 -13.28 7.94
N TYR A 528 2.21 -13.56 9.08
CA TYR A 528 2.39 -14.82 9.80
C TYR A 528 1.51 -15.95 9.23
N GLU A 529 0.24 -15.65 8.91
CA GLU A 529 -0.75 -16.62 8.40
C GLU A 529 -1.39 -16.13 7.08
N PRO A 530 -0.62 -15.96 5.97
CA PRO A 530 -1.17 -15.66 4.66
C PRO A 530 -2.18 -16.71 4.20
N PHE A 531 -3.17 -16.29 3.42
CA PHE A 531 -4.29 -17.16 3.04
C PHE A 531 -3.91 -18.26 2.03
N ALA A 532 -2.78 -18.13 1.33
CA ALA A 532 -2.31 -19.14 0.39
C ALA A 532 -0.77 -19.24 0.33
N ARG A 533 -0.24 -20.46 0.15
CA ARG A 533 1.20 -20.77 0.12
C ARG A 533 1.57 -21.78 -0.96
N ASP A 534 2.86 -21.93 -1.22
CA ASP A 534 3.45 -23.06 -1.97
C ASP A 534 2.81 -23.31 -3.34
N GLY A 535 2.65 -22.23 -4.10
CA GLY A 535 2.13 -22.27 -5.47
C GLY A 535 3.20 -22.45 -6.53
N SER A 536 2.78 -22.47 -7.79
CA SER A 536 3.70 -22.46 -8.93
C SER A 536 3.04 -22.00 -10.21
N ILE A 537 3.84 -21.42 -11.08
CA ILE A 537 3.47 -21.12 -12.46
C ILE A 537 4.46 -21.77 -13.42
N THR A 538 3.95 -22.14 -14.58
CA THR A 538 4.78 -22.62 -15.69
C THR A 538 4.81 -21.58 -16.78
N LEU A 539 6.01 -21.20 -17.22
CA LEU A 539 6.26 -20.38 -18.39
C LEU A 539 6.70 -21.28 -19.53
N TYR A 540 6.15 -21.05 -20.72
CA TYR A 540 6.51 -21.79 -21.93
C TYR A 540 7.23 -20.88 -22.95
N ASP A 541 7.86 -21.48 -23.94
CA ASP A 541 8.50 -20.81 -25.08
C ASP A 541 7.66 -19.65 -25.66
N HIS A 542 6.37 -19.90 -25.85
CA HIS A 542 5.45 -18.96 -26.46
C HIS A 542 5.18 -17.74 -25.57
N ASP A 543 5.41 -17.79 -24.27
CA ASP A 543 5.25 -16.67 -23.34
C ASP A 543 6.37 -15.62 -23.46
N GLY A 544 7.41 -15.92 -24.26
CA GLY A 544 8.53 -15.02 -24.51
C GLY A 544 9.62 -15.14 -23.44
N ILE A 545 9.83 -16.35 -22.92
CA ILE A 545 11.01 -16.67 -22.11
C ILE A 545 12.28 -16.62 -22.97
N ALA A 546 13.43 -16.47 -22.31
CA ALA A 546 14.72 -16.48 -22.97
C ALA A 546 14.99 -17.86 -23.64
N PRO A 547 15.54 -17.92 -24.86
CA PRO A 547 15.94 -19.18 -25.48
C PRO A 547 16.88 -20.03 -24.61
N GLU A 548 17.72 -19.37 -23.81
CA GLU A 548 18.70 -19.95 -22.89
C GLU A 548 18.04 -20.71 -21.73
N ASP A 549 16.83 -20.31 -21.33
CA ASP A 549 16.05 -20.97 -20.28
C ASP A 549 15.29 -22.22 -20.80
N GLY A 550 15.45 -22.55 -22.09
CA GLY A 550 14.86 -23.71 -22.73
C GLY A 550 13.40 -23.52 -23.15
N ARG A 551 12.64 -24.62 -23.21
CA ARG A 551 11.22 -24.61 -23.68
C ARG A 551 10.21 -24.33 -22.58
N LYS A 552 10.60 -24.49 -21.32
CA LYS A 552 9.73 -24.40 -20.16
C LYS A 552 10.52 -24.03 -18.91
N VAL A 553 9.99 -23.10 -18.12
CA VAL A 553 10.51 -22.71 -16.81
C VAL A 553 9.39 -22.85 -15.79
N VAL A 554 9.67 -23.43 -14.62
CA VAL A 554 8.72 -23.50 -13.50
C VAL A 554 9.17 -22.54 -12.41
N VAL A 555 8.33 -21.55 -12.12
CA VAL A 555 8.60 -20.55 -11.08
C VAL A 555 7.69 -20.86 -9.90
N GLY A 556 8.28 -21.10 -8.73
CA GLY A 556 7.52 -21.32 -7.50
C GLY A 556 6.95 -20.01 -6.96
N ILE A 557 5.84 -20.10 -6.23
CA ILE A 557 5.22 -18.99 -5.50
C ILE A 557 5.29 -19.35 -4.03
N LYS A 558 5.96 -18.52 -3.23
CA LYS A 558 6.07 -18.71 -1.79
C LYS A 558 4.70 -18.55 -1.13
N GLN A 559 4.05 -17.42 -1.38
CA GLN A 559 2.78 -17.09 -0.78
C GLN A 559 2.02 -16.06 -1.62
N VAL A 560 0.71 -16.03 -1.40
CA VAL A 560 -0.19 -14.95 -1.80
C VAL A 560 -0.86 -14.43 -0.52
N GLN A 561 -0.81 -13.11 -0.32
CA GLN A 561 -1.36 -12.44 0.85
C GLN A 561 -2.29 -11.31 0.44
N MET A 562 -3.27 -10.99 1.29
CA MET A 562 -4.13 -9.81 1.10
C MET A 562 -3.57 -8.61 1.86
N GLU A 563 -3.63 -7.42 1.28
CA GLU A 563 -3.21 -6.19 1.95
C GLU A 563 -3.96 -4.94 1.49
N GLN A 564 -3.83 -3.86 2.27
CA GLN A 564 -4.36 -2.54 1.95
C GLN A 564 -3.44 -1.78 0.99
N ASP A 565 -3.99 -1.12 -0.03
CA ASP A 565 -3.23 -0.08 -0.74
C ASP A 565 -3.13 1.22 0.06
N THR A 566 -2.14 2.05 -0.30
CA THR A 566 -1.89 3.38 0.29
C THR A 566 -2.55 4.50 -0.52
N ALA A 567 -2.58 5.71 0.05
CA ALA A 567 -3.07 6.89 -0.64
C ALA A 567 -2.21 7.21 -1.88
N LYS A 568 -2.78 7.93 -2.84
CA LYS A 568 -2.01 8.46 -3.96
C LYS A 568 -1.36 9.77 -3.54
N THR A 569 -0.03 9.83 -3.61
CA THR A 569 0.73 11.07 -3.42
C THR A 569 0.96 11.74 -4.78
N ILE A 570 0.55 12.99 -4.92
CA ILE A 570 0.75 13.81 -6.13
C ILE A 570 1.68 14.96 -5.74
N GLN A 571 2.83 15.06 -6.38
CA GLN A 571 3.71 16.20 -6.16
C GLN A 571 3.14 17.42 -6.90
N ASP A 572 2.76 18.46 -6.18
CA ASP A 572 2.20 19.69 -6.76
C ASP A 572 3.30 20.74 -6.97
N THR A 573 4.13 20.96 -5.96
CA THR A 573 5.32 21.82 -6.05
C THR A 573 6.53 21.09 -5.46
N ALA A 574 7.73 21.65 -5.53
CA ALA A 574 8.92 21.01 -4.93
C ALA A 574 8.80 20.78 -3.41
N THR A 575 7.95 21.55 -2.71
CA THR A 575 7.77 21.50 -1.25
C THR A 575 6.42 20.98 -0.80
N THR A 576 5.47 20.81 -1.71
CA THR A 576 4.08 20.44 -1.39
C THR A 576 3.68 19.17 -2.12
N SER A 577 3.20 18.19 -1.36
CA SER A 577 2.55 16.99 -1.88
C SER A 577 1.06 17.01 -1.53
N LEU A 578 0.22 16.71 -2.50
CA LEU A 578 -1.21 16.52 -2.34
C LEU A 578 -1.49 15.02 -2.13
N LEU A 579 -2.42 14.71 -1.24
CA LEU A 579 -2.81 13.34 -0.91
C LEU A 579 -4.25 13.10 -1.35
N ASP A 580 -4.44 12.02 -2.10
CA ASP A 580 -5.76 11.49 -2.44
C ASP A 580 -5.96 10.12 -1.78
N PHE A 581 -6.86 10.10 -0.79
CA PHE A 581 -7.20 8.96 0.03
C PHE A 581 -8.24 8.02 -0.61
N ASN A 582 -8.76 8.33 -1.81
CA ASN A 582 -9.67 7.43 -2.54
C ASN A 582 -9.12 6.00 -2.61
N ARG A 583 -7.81 5.86 -2.88
CA ARG A 583 -7.13 4.57 -3.04
C ARG A 583 -6.82 3.84 -1.73
N VAL A 584 -6.80 4.53 -0.58
CA VAL A 584 -6.48 3.86 0.70
C VAL A 584 -7.43 2.71 0.94
N SER A 585 -6.89 1.57 1.38
CA SER A 585 -7.65 0.36 1.68
C SER A 585 -8.27 -0.29 0.42
N HIS A 586 -7.87 0.10 -0.79
CA HIS A 586 -8.14 -0.73 -1.97
C HIS A 586 -7.59 -2.15 -1.70
N PRO A 587 -8.37 -3.20 -2.03
CA PRO A 587 -7.97 -4.57 -1.76
C PRO A 587 -6.88 -5.00 -2.75
N LEU A 588 -5.71 -5.33 -2.23
CA LEU A 588 -4.60 -5.89 -2.99
C LEU A 588 -4.38 -7.35 -2.62
N ILE A 589 -3.86 -8.11 -3.59
CA ILE A 589 -3.07 -9.30 -3.30
C ILE A 589 -1.61 -9.04 -3.64
N GLU A 590 -0.71 -9.49 -2.77
CA GLU A 590 0.72 -9.54 -3.02
C GLU A 590 1.12 -11.00 -3.30
N ILE A 591 1.71 -11.23 -4.47
CA ILE A 591 2.16 -12.54 -4.95
C ILE A 591 3.69 -12.54 -4.92
N ILE A 592 4.27 -13.39 -4.08
CA ILE A 592 5.72 -13.45 -3.86
C ILE A 592 6.29 -14.69 -4.54
N THR A 593 7.08 -14.51 -5.59
CA THR A 593 7.73 -15.64 -6.29
C THR A 593 9.00 -16.11 -5.58
N LEU A 594 9.37 -17.36 -5.82
CA LEU A 594 10.70 -17.86 -5.52
C LEU A 594 11.72 -17.35 -6.56
N PRO A 595 13.00 -17.21 -6.16
CA PRO A 595 14.04 -16.72 -7.04
C PRO A 595 14.51 -17.82 -8.01
N HIS A 596 13.64 -18.25 -8.93
CA HIS A 596 13.91 -19.28 -9.96
C HIS A 596 14.12 -18.69 -11.36
N ILE A 597 14.12 -17.36 -11.48
CA ILE A 597 14.20 -16.69 -12.77
C ILE A 597 15.66 -16.27 -13.02
N HIS A 598 16.21 -16.70 -14.15
CA HIS A 598 17.63 -16.49 -14.49
C HIS A 598 17.87 -15.54 -15.65
N HIS A 599 16.81 -15.06 -16.30
CA HIS A 599 16.91 -14.12 -17.42
C HIS A 599 15.91 -12.95 -17.32
N PRO A 600 16.31 -11.71 -17.68
CA PRO A 600 15.43 -10.53 -17.60
C PRO A 600 14.14 -10.66 -18.43
N SER A 601 14.22 -11.21 -19.65
CA SER A 601 13.03 -11.42 -20.50
C SER A 601 12.05 -12.44 -19.89
N THR A 602 12.58 -13.47 -19.24
CA THR A 602 11.80 -14.48 -18.50
C THR A 602 11.11 -13.85 -17.29
N ALA A 603 11.72 -12.88 -16.62
CA ALA A 603 11.07 -12.10 -15.56
C ALA A 603 9.88 -11.29 -16.09
N ALA A 604 10.05 -10.59 -17.22
CA ALA A 604 8.94 -9.87 -17.85
C ALA A 604 7.83 -10.83 -18.35
N ALA A 605 8.19 -12.02 -18.85
CA ALA A 605 7.25 -13.07 -19.23
C ALA A 605 6.47 -13.61 -18.03
N CYS A 606 7.12 -13.76 -16.87
CA CYS A 606 6.50 -14.15 -15.61
C CYS A 606 5.39 -13.18 -15.20
N VAL A 607 5.68 -11.87 -15.15
CA VAL A 607 4.69 -10.84 -14.77
C VAL A 607 3.53 -10.81 -15.78
N ARG A 608 3.81 -10.89 -17.09
CA ARG A 608 2.75 -10.97 -18.13
C ARG A 608 1.85 -12.19 -17.96
N LYS A 609 2.43 -13.34 -17.65
CA LYS A 609 1.69 -14.59 -17.45
C LYS A 609 0.78 -14.50 -16.23
N ILE A 610 1.30 -13.99 -15.12
CA ILE A 610 0.50 -13.77 -13.90
C ILE A 610 -0.65 -12.81 -14.20
N GLN A 611 -0.39 -11.67 -14.85
CA GLN A 611 -1.47 -10.73 -15.24
C GLN A 611 -2.55 -11.42 -16.09
N ALA A 612 -2.16 -12.23 -17.08
CA ALA A 612 -3.10 -12.96 -17.93
C ALA A 612 -3.93 -13.99 -17.13
N ILE A 613 -3.31 -14.69 -16.18
CA ILE A 613 -4.00 -15.64 -15.28
C ILE A 613 -5.02 -14.90 -14.41
N LEU A 614 -4.60 -13.83 -13.72
CA LEU A 614 -5.48 -13.04 -12.84
C LEU A 614 -6.69 -12.48 -13.58
N LYS A 615 -6.47 -11.99 -14.81
CA LYS A 615 -7.55 -11.51 -15.67
C LYS A 615 -8.51 -12.62 -16.07
N SER A 616 -8.00 -13.81 -16.44
CA SER A 616 -8.83 -14.94 -16.89
C SER A 616 -9.77 -15.50 -15.82
N VAL A 617 -9.41 -15.34 -14.54
CA VAL A 617 -10.23 -15.80 -13.41
C VAL A 617 -11.01 -14.66 -12.76
N ASP A 618 -11.05 -13.49 -13.41
CA ASP A 618 -11.72 -12.29 -12.95
C ASP A 618 -11.35 -11.98 -11.49
N ALA A 619 -10.05 -11.95 -11.21
CA ALA A 619 -9.50 -11.53 -9.92
C ALA A 619 -9.12 -10.05 -9.91
N CYS A 620 -8.68 -9.52 -11.06
CA CYS A 620 -8.21 -8.14 -11.23
C CYS A 620 -8.75 -7.58 -12.55
N THR A 621 -9.18 -6.32 -12.54
CA THR A 621 -9.74 -5.62 -13.74
C THR A 621 -8.69 -4.80 -14.49
N ALA A 622 -7.57 -4.48 -13.85
CA ALA A 622 -6.59 -3.53 -14.34
C ALA A 622 -5.18 -4.16 -14.37
N GLY A 623 -4.50 -4.08 -15.52
CA GLY A 623 -3.11 -4.50 -15.66
C GLY A 623 -2.12 -3.40 -15.29
N MET A 624 -0.83 -3.66 -15.57
CA MET A 624 0.24 -2.67 -15.33
C MET A 624 -0.01 -1.34 -16.05
N GLU A 625 -0.64 -1.37 -17.23
CA GLU A 625 -0.85 -0.21 -18.10
C GLU A 625 -1.69 0.92 -17.49
N ILE A 626 -2.61 0.59 -16.58
CA ILE A 626 -3.47 1.56 -15.88
C ILE A 626 -3.24 1.54 -14.36
N GLY A 627 -2.18 0.86 -13.90
CA GLY A 627 -1.75 0.87 -12.50
C GLY A 627 -2.38 -0.17 -11.58
N GLY A 628 -3.21 -1.09 -12.10
CA GLY A 628 -3.83 -2.16 -11.30
C GLY A 628 -2.87 -3.30 -10.95
N LEU A 629 -1.69 -3.32 -11.55
CA LEU A 629 -0.62 -4.27 -11.21
C LEU A 629 0.72 -3.53 -11.10
N ARG A 630 1.47 -3.81 -10.03
CA ARG A 630 2.81 -3.28 -9.78
C ARG A 630 3.76 -4.44 -9.50
N ALA A 631 5.02 -4.29 -9.92
CA ALA A 631 6.05 -5.28 -9.64
C ALA A 631 7.25 -4.62 -8.95
N ASP A 632 7.69 -5.23 -7.86
CA ASP A 632 8.98 -5.00 -7.23
C ASP A 632 9.88 -6.21 -7.51
N VAL A 633 11.13 -5.96 -7.87
CA VAL A 633 12.03 -7.01 -8.37
C VAL A 633 13.26 -7.12 -7.50
N ASN A 634 13.55 -8.33 -7.04
CA ASN A 634 14.69 -8.67 -6.22
C ASN A 634 15.77 -9.33 -7.09
N VAL A 635 16.90 -8.66 -7.27
CA VAL A 635 18.01 -9.09 -8.12
C VAL A 635 19.21 -9.49 -7.27
N SER A 636 19.78 -10.65 -7.55
CA SER A 636 21.10 -11.04 -7.05
C SER A 636 21.91 -11.71 -8.17
N ILE A 637 23.23 -11.55 -8.12
CA ILE A 637 24.15 -12.28 -8.99
C ILE A 637 25.16 -13.08 -8.17
N ARG A 638 25.68 -14.16 -8.74
CA ARG A 638 26.77 -14.97 -8.19
C ARG A 638 27.70 -15.48 -9.28
N ARG A 639 28.92 -15.88 -8.94
CA ARG A 639 29.85 -16.50 -9.89
C ARG A 639 29.48 -17.96 -10.17
N ARG A 640 29.61 -18.38 -11.43
CA ARG A 640 29.61 -19.79 -11.85
C ARG A 640 31.05 -20.29 -11.74
N HIS A 641 31.31 -21.32 -10.93
CA HIS A 641 32.63 -21.97 -10.88
C HIS A 641 32.62 -23.27 -11.69
N GLU A 642 33.76 -23.63 -12.29
CA GLU A 642 33.98 -24.88 -13.07
C GLU A 642 33.87 -26.18 -12.24
N THR A 643 33.64 -26.07 -10.94
CA THR A 643 33.35 -27.21 -10.06
C THR A 643 32.09 -26.90 -9.26
N SER A 644 31.34 -27.95 -8.92
CA SER A 644 29.97 -27.99 -8.37
C SER A 644 29.73 -27.28 -7.03
N VAL A 645 30.56 -26.30 -6.66
CA VAL A 645 30.47 -25.50 -5.45
C VAL A 645 29.93 -24.13 -5.82
N VAL A 646 28.67 -23.91 -5.46
CA VAL A 646 27.96 -22.64 -5.66
C VAL A 646 28.42 -21.64 -4.60
N GLU A 647 29.06 -20.54 -5.01
CA GLU A 647 29.33 -19.42 -4.11
C GLU A 647 28.04 -18.64 -3.82
N GLY A 648 27.57 -18.71 -2.58
CA GLY A 648 26.51 -17.86 -2.07
C GLY A 648 26.17 -18.23 -0.63
N LYS A 649 26.26 -17.25 0.27
CA LYS A 649 25.97 -17.44 1.69
C LYS A 649 24.48 -17.34 2.00
N HIS A 650 23.69 -16.83 1.06
CA HIS A 650 22.29 -16.54 1.29
C HIS A 650 21.40 -17.68 0.80
N GLN A 651 20.29 -17.84 1.52
CA GLN A 651 19.22 -18.76 1.16
C GLN A 651 17.88 -18.05 1.31
N TYR A 652 16.92 -18.40 0.47
CA TYR A 652 15.56 -17.90 0.55
C TYR A 652 14.58 -19.02 0.26
N TYR A 653 13.80 -19.40 1.27
CA TYR A 653 12.71 -20.38 1.16
C TYR A 653 13.13 -21.67 0.42
N GLY A 654 14.23 -22.28 0.86
CA GLY A 654 14.77 -23.52 0.27
C GLY A 654 15.69 -23.34 -0.94
N VAL A 655 15.71 -22.15 -1.57
CA VAL A 655 16.69 -21.84 -2.64
C VAL A 655 18.01 -21.41 -2.00
N THR A 656 19.11 -22.09 -2.32
CA THR A 656 20.43 -21.90 -1.69
C THR A 656 21.46 -21.34 -2.66
N GLY A 657 22.57 -20.84 -2.10
CA GLY A 657 23.69 -20.33 -2.88
C GLY A 657 23.44 -18.95 -3.49
N LEU A 658 22.52 -18.15 -2.95
CA LEU A 658 22.18 -16.84 -3.52
C LEU A 658 23.25 -15.77 -3.23
N GLY A 659 23.40 -14.83 -4.16
CA GLY A 659 24.18 -13.62 -3.98
C GLY A 659 23.52 -12.62 -3.02
N GLN A 660 24.15 -11.45 -2.83
CA GLN A 660 23.51 -10.37 -2.06
C GLN A 660 22.32 -9.79 -2.83
N ARG A 661 21.17 -9.68 -2.17
CA ARG A 661 19.93 -9.16 -2.75
C ARG A 661 19.91 -7.63 -2.83
N THR A 662 19.54 -7.11 -4.00
CA THR A 662 19.12 -5.71 -4.21
C THR A 662 17.66 -5.68 -4.67
N GLU A 663 16.84 -4.84 -4.06
CA GLU A 663 15.42 -4.69 -4.40
C GLU A 663 15.21 -3.44 -5.26
N ILE A 664 14.48 -3.56 -6.36
CA ILE A 664 14.12 -2.47 -7.26
C ILE A 664 12.62 -2.25 -7.17
N LYS A 665 12.20 -1.06 -6.75
CA LYS A 665 10.77 -0.74 -6.54
C LYS A 665 10.14 0.04 -7.69
N ASN A 666 8.80 -0.04 -7.73
CA ASN A 666 7.91 0.80 -8.53
C ASN A 666 8.08 0.60 -10.05
N LEU A 667 8.11 -0.65 -10.51
CA LEU A 667 8.17 -0.96 -11.93
C LEU A 667 6.76 -1.05 -12.51
N SER A 668 6.43 -0.08 -13.38
CA SER A 668 5.09 0.13 -13.94
C SER A 668 4.88 -0.43 -15.35
N SER A 669 5.88 -1.10 -15.93
CA SER A 669 5.72 -1.77 -17.23
C SER A 669 6.61 -3.00 -17.36
N PHE A 670 6.22 -3.95 -18.22
CA PHE A 670 7.02 -5.14 -18.49
C PHE A 670 8.43 -4.82 -19.00
N LYS A 671 8.56 -3.75 -19.81
CA LYS A 671 9.87 -3.32 -20.31
C LYS A 671 10.72 -2.68 -19.22
N ALA A 672 10.10 -1.91 -18.32
CA ALA A 672 10.80 -1.41 -17.13
C ALA A 672 11.29 -2.53 -16.21
N VAL A 673 10.54 -3.63 -16.06
CA VAL A 673 11.00 -4.84 -15.35
C VAL A 673 12.27 -5.40 -15.99
N GLU A 674 12.24 -5.63 -17.30
CA GLU A 674 13.39 -6.18 -18.03
C GLU A 674 14.61 -5.27 -17.97
N ASP A 675 14.45 -3.98 -18.29
CA ASP A 675 15.56 -3.02 -18.35
C ASP A 675 16.18 -2.75 -16.98
N ALA A 676 15.35 -2.70 -15.92
CA ALA A 676 15.84 -2.53 -14.55
C ALA A 676 16.70 -3.71 -14.09
N ILE A 677 16.29 -4.95 -14.43
CA ILE A 677 17.08 -6.14 -14.13
C ILE A 677 18.40 -6.12 -14.90
N VAL A 678 18.39 -5.78 -16.19
CA VAL A 678 19.61 -5.68 -17.01
C VAL A 678 20.58 -4.65 -16.41
N ALA A 679 20.08 -3.46 -16.06
CA ALA A 679 20.88 -2.41 -15.47
C ALA A 679 21.48 -2.83 -14.11
N GLU A 680 20.66 -3.42 -13.23
CA GLU A 680 21.11 -3.84 -11.90
C GLU A 680 22.09 -5.01 -11.96
N ARG A 681 21.84 -6.00 -12.83
CA ARG A 681 22.75 -7.11 -13.12
C ARG A 681 24.12 -6.57 -13.53
N ASN A 682 24.15 -5.71 -14.56
CA ASN A 682 25.41 -5.16 -15.09
C ASN A 682 26.14 -4.32 -14.02
N ARG A 683 25.42 -3.57 -13.19
CA ARG A 683 25.98 -2.83 -12.06
C ARG A 683 26.64 -3.76 -11.03
N GLN A 684 25.93 -4.79 -10.59
CA GLN A 684 26.47 -5.74 -9.60
C GLN A 684 27.70 -6.47 -10.16
N ILE A 685 27.70 -6.86 -11.45
CA ILE A 685 28.86 -7.53 -12.10
C ILE A 685 30.08 -6.61 -12.04
N ARG A 686 29.95 -5.37 -12.52
CA ARG A 686 31.06 -4.38 -12.51
C ARG A 686 31.59 -4.13 -11.09
N LEU A 687 30.70 -4.09 -10.10
CA LEU A 687 31.08 -3.89 -8.71
C LEU A 687 31.88 -5.08 -8.14
N LEU A 688 31.47 -6.31 -8.45
CA LEU A 688 32.18 -7.51 -7.99
C LEU A 688 33.47 -7.76 -8.77
N GLU A 689 33.53 -7.40 -10.05
CA GLU A 689 34.76 -7.50 -10.87
C GLU A 689 35.83 -6.49 -10.45
N SER A 690 35.42 -5.31 -9.97
CA SER A 690 36.33 -4.32 -9.38
C SER A 690 36.75 -4.64 -7.94
N GLY A 691 36.36 -5.80 -7.40
CA GLY A 691 36.68 -6.24 -6.04
C GLY A 691 35.84 -5.57 -4.94
N GLY A 692 34.78 -4.85 -5.31
CA GLY A 692 33.81 -4.28 -4.39
C GLY A 692 32.82 -5.31 -3.84
N VAL A 693 31.93 -4.86 -2.96
CA VAL A 693 30.90 -5.69 -2.32
C VAL A 693 29.53 -5.11 -2.65
N VAL A 694 28.60 -5.97 -3.12
CA VAL A 694 27.20 -5.58 -3.26
C VAL A 694 26.60 -5.43 -1.87
N GLU A 695 26.10 -4.25 -1.53
CA GLU A 695 25.34 -4.02 -0.31
C GLU A 695 23.87 -4.37 -0.52
N GLY A 696 23.18 -4.83 0.53
CA GLY A 696 21.73 -4.93 0.47
C GLY A 696 21.12 -3.54 0.51
N GLU A 697 20.37 -3.16 -0.51
CA GLU A 697 19.73 -1.84 -0.58
C GLU A 697 18.47 -1.85 -1.45
N THR A 698 17.67 -0.79 -1.30
CA THR A 698 16.47 -0.56 -2.12
C THR A 698 16.78 0.55 -3.13
N ARG A 699 16.53 0.24 -4.40
CA ARG A 699 16.83 1.09 -5.55
C ARG A 699 15.55 1.42 -6.31
N GLY A 700 15.59 2.52 -7.04
CA GLY A 700 14.52 3.00 -7.90
C GLY A 700 14.91 2.92 -9.37
N TRP A 701 13.90 2.83 -10.21
CA TRP A 701 14.04 2.84 -11.67
C TRP A 701 13.30 4.03 -12.27
N THR A 702 13.87 4.60 -13.34
CA THR A 702 13.23 5.64 -14.13
C THR A 702 13.24 5.20 -15.59
N LEU A 703 12.10 5.36 -16.28
CA LEU A 703 11.97 5.00 -17.70
C LEU A 703 13.03 5.72 -18.55
N GLY A 704 13.77 4.96 -19.35
CA GLY A 704 14.88 5.45 -20.19
C GLY A 704 16.21 5.62 -19.46
N SER A 705 16.29 5.32 -18.16
CA SER A 705 17.56 5.25 -17.44
C SER A 705 18.39 4.05 -17.92
N THR A 706 19.71 4.17 -17.87
CA THR A 706 20.66 3.06 -18.06
C THR A 706 21.13 2.46 -16.73
N GLU A 707 20.80 3.12 -15.61
CA GLU A 707 21.23 2.73 -14.27
C GLU A 707 20.06 2.79 -13.27
N THR A 708 20.09 1.89 -12.29
CA THR A 708 19.25 1.99 -11.09
C THR A 708 19.79 3.07 -10.17
N ARG A 709 18.94 3.78 -9.42
CA ARG A 709 19.37 4.81 -8.46
C ARG A 709 19.13 4.34 -7.03
N ARG A 710 20.09 4.57 -6.13
CA ARG A 710 19.91 4.28 -4.71
C ARG A 710 18.82 5.19 -4.15
N LEU A 711 17.76 4.62 -3.57
CA LEU A 711 16.72 5.39 -2.88
C LEU A 711 17.06 5.52 -1.39
N ARG A 712 17.56 4.45 -0.78
CA ARG A 712 17.90 4.40 0.64
C ARG A 712 18.98 3.33 0.90
N GLY A 713 19.91 3.62 1.83
CA GLY A 713 20.87 2.63 2.36
C GLY A 713 20.32 1.85 3.56
N LYS A 714 20.83 0.63 3.80
CA LYS A 714 20.48 -0.22 4.96
C LYS A 714 21.14 0.22 6.29
N GLU A 715 21.14 1.51 6.60
CA GLU A 715 21.38 1.93 7.99
C GLU A 715 20.09 1.70 8.79
N GLY A 716 20.02 0.53 9.44
CA GLY A 716 18.85 0.00 10.14
C GLY A 716 17.85 -0.63 9.17
N GLU A 717 17.66 -1.96 9.24
CA GLU A 717 16.40 -2.53 8.76
C GLU A 717 15.27 -1.72 9.40
N VAL A 718 14.39 -1.12 8.59
CA VAL A 718 13.18 -0.52 9.13
C VAL A 718 12.40 -1.66 9.73
N ASP A 719 12.48 -1.78 11.05
CA ASP A 719 11.68 -2.75 11.78
C ASP A 719 10.21 -2.34 11.62
N TYR A 720 9.54 -2.99 10.68
CA TYR A 720 8.12 -2.81 10.43
C TYR A 720 7.25 -3.30 11.60
N ARG A 721 7.85 -3.92 12.65
CA ARG A 721 7.18 -4.33 13.89
C ARG A 721 5.88 -5.07 13.59
N TYR A 722 5.96 -6.11 12.76
CA TYR A 722 4.81 -6.92 12.41
C TYR A 722 4.15 -7.48 13.65
N MET A 723 2.87 -7.18 13.85
CA MET A 723 2.08 -7.75 14.94
C MET A 723 0.72 -8.20 14.43
N PRO A 724 0.15 -9.29 14.96
CA PRO A 724 -1.22 -9.68 14.66
C PRO A 724 -2.18 -8.52 14.90
N ASP A 725 -3.07 -8.27 13.94
CA ASP A 725 -4.08 -7.22 14.08
C ASP A 725 -5.13 -7.67 15.11
N PRO A 726 -5.27 -6.96 16.25
CA PRO A 726 -6.21 -7.35 17.29
C PRO A 726 -7.68 -7.03 16.94
N ASP A 727 -7.91 -6.15 15.96
CA ASP A 727 -9.26 -5.67 15.61
C ASP A 727 -9.94 -6.58 14.57
N ILE A 728 -9.17 -7.41 13.86
CA ILE A 728 -9.68 -8.33 12.83
C ILE A 728 -9.56 -9.77 13.29
N HIS A 729 -10.69 -10.47 13.34
CA HIS A 729 -10.71 -11.88 13.69
C HIS A 729 -10.05 -12.74 12.58
N PRO A 730 -9.41 -13.88 12.93
CA PRO A 730 -8.92 -14.81 11.93
C PRO A 730 -10.03 -15.28 10.98
N ILE A 731 -9.72 -15.34 9.69
CA ILE A 731 -10.58 -15.87 8.64
C ILE A 731 -10.45 -17.38 8.62
N ILE A 732 -11.61 -18.05 8.62
CA ILE A 732 -11.72 -19.51 8.60
C ILE A 732 -12.31 -19.92 7.25
N ILE A 733 -11.44 -20.24 6.28
CA ILE A 733 -11.79 -20.52 4.88
C ILE A 733 -12.22 -21.97 4.72
N SER A 734 -13.49 -22.23 4.41
CA SER A 734 -14.04 -23.58 4.40
C SER A 734 -13.70 -24.37 3.13
N ASP A 735 -13.51 -25.68 3.26
CA ASP A 735 -13.10 -26.55 2.15
C ASP A 735 -14.17 -26.68 1.06
N ASP A 736 -15.45 -26.52 1.41
CA ASP A 736 -16.58 -26.49 0.48
C ASP A 736 -16.50 -25.26 -0.44
N LEU A 737 -16.15 -24.09 0.09
CA LEU A 737 -15.91 -22.88 -0.69
C LEU A 737 -14.75 -23.07 -1.66
N VAL A 738 -13.62 -23.60 -1.18
CA VAL A 738 -12.44 -23.87 -2.04
C VAL A 738 -12.79 -24.88 -3.14
N SER A 739 -13.53 -25.93 -2.81
CA SER A 739 -13.99 -26.94 -3.77
C SER A 739 -14.95 -26.35 -4.80
N HIS A 740 -15.89 -25.52 -4.37
CA HIS A 740 -16.80 -24.80 -5.25
C HIS A 740 -16.05 -23.87 -6.22
N LEU A 741 -15.09 -23.10 -5.71
CA LEU A 741 -14.28 -22.21 -6.54
C LEU A 741 -13.41 -22.99 -7.53
N ARG A 742 -12.81 -24.11 -7.14
CA ARG A 742 -12.07 -25.00 -8.07
C ARG A 742 -12.96 -25.56 -9.18
N ALA A 743 -14.20 -25.93 -8.85
CA ALA A 743 -15.16 -26.48 -9.81
C ALA A 743 -15.74 -25.43 -10.77
N THR A 744 -15.80 -24.17 -10.33
CA THR A 744 -16.39 -23.05 -11.10
C THR A 744 -15.36 -22.12 -11.73
N LEU A 745 -14.06 -22.35 -11.50
CA LEU A 745 -12.99 -21.53 -12.04
C LEU A 745 -13.00 -21.59 -13.57
N PRO A 746 -12.88 -20.45 -14.27
CA PRO A 746 -12.70 -20.43 -15.71
C PRO A 746 -11.47 -21.21 -16.16
N ALA A 747 -11.48 -21.67 -17.41
CA ALA A 747 -10.32 -22.32 -18.00
C ALA A 747 -9.13 -21.36 -18.06
N LEU A 748 -7.99 -21.78 -17.54
CA LEU A 748 -6.78 -20.97 -17.55
C LEU A 748 -6.22 -20.78 -18.97
N PRO A 749 -5.46 -19.70 -19.23
CA PRO A 749 -4.85 -19.39 -20.52
C PRO A 749 -4.19 -20.59 -21.22
N ASP A 750 -3.41 -21.39 -20.48
CA ASP A 750 -2.70 -22.54 -21.06
C ASP A 750 -3.61 -23.67 -21.47
N SER A 751 -4.68 -23.92 -20.70
CA SER A 751 -5.70 -24.90 -21.04
C SER A 751 -6.42 -24.49 -22.32
N ILE A 752 -6.76 -23.21 -22.45
CA ILE A 752 -7.37 -22.64 -23.65
C ILE A 752 -6.42 -22.75 -24.85
N LEU A 753 -5.17 -22.31 -24.71
CA LEU A 753 -4.18 -22.40 -25.80
C LEU A 753 -3.95 -23.85 -26.25
N THR A 754 -3.87 -24.79 -25.31
CA THR A 754 -3.73 -26.23 -25.60
C THR A 754 -4.95 -26.74 -26.37
N THR A 755 -6.16 -26.35 -25.95
CA THR A 755 -7.42 -26.71 -26.60
C THR A 755 -7.50 -26.17 -28.03
N LEU A 756 -7.13 -24.90 -28.23
CA LEU A 756 -7.16 -24.25 -29.53
C LEU A 756 -6.12 -24.80 -30.52
N THR A 757 -4.94 -25.20 -30.03
CA THR A 757 -3.81 -25.61 -30.88
C THR A 757 -3.73 -27.13 -31.07
N THR A 758 -3.60 -27.88 -29.99
CA THR A 758 -3.38 -29.34 -30.01
C THR A 758 -4.66 -30.15 -29.96
N GLY A 759 -5.77 -29.53 -29.50
CA GLY A 759 -7.07 -30.18 -29.36
C GLY A 759 -7.60 -30.79 -30.67
N PRO A 760 -8.49 -31.78 -30.58
CA PRO A 760 -9.00 -32.50 -31.75
C PRO A 760 -9.85 -31.62 -32.68
N THR A 761 -10.37 -30.49 -32.18
CA THR A 761 -11.46 -29.74 -32.81
C THR A 761 -11.07 -28.39 -33.44
N HIS A 762 -9.93 -27.79 -33.09
CA HIS A 762 -9.61 -26.41 -33.47
C HIS A 762 -8.39 -26.30 -34.40
N GLY A 763 -7.26 -26.91 -34.02
CA GLY A 763 -6.05 -26.97 -34.84
C GLY A 763 -5.42 -25.62 -35.19
N LEU A 764 -5.68 -24.54 -34.45
CA LEU A 764 -5.12 -23.21 -34.69
C LEU A 764 -3.59 -23.19 -34.52
N THR A 765 -2.94 -22.21 -35.13
CA THR A 765 -1.53 -21.94 -34.83
C THR A 765 -1.42 -21.29 -33.45
N MET A 766 -0.27 -21.44 -32.77
CA MET A 766 -0.05 -20.79 -31.47
C MET A 766 -0.22 -19.27 -31.54
N LYS A 767 0.21 -18.66 -32.65
CA LYS A 767 0.08 -17.22 -32.90
C LYS A 767 -1.39 -16.79 -32.97
N ASP A 768 -2.21 -17.53 -33.72
CA ASP A 768 -3.64 -17.21 -33.87
C ASP A 768 -4.39 -17.44 -32.56
N ALA A 769 -4.09 -18.54 -31.86
CA ALA A 769 -4.68 -18.85 -30.56
C ALA A 769 -4.37 -17.76 -29.52
N LYS A 770 -3.12 -17.29 -29.45
CA LYS A 770 -2.74 -16.16 -28.59
C LYS A 770 -3.47 -14.88 -28.97
N THR A 771 -3.59 -14.60 -30.26
CA THR A 771 -4.27 -13.40 -30.74
C THR A 771 -5.74 -13.40 -30.33
N LEU A 772 -6.43 -14.54 -30.42
CA LEU A 772 -7.82 -14.67 -29.94
C LEU A 772 -7.92 -14.45 -28.43
N LEU A 773 -7.04 -15.10 -27.66
CA LEU A 773 -7.04 -15.02 -26.21
C LEU A 773 -6.78 -13.60 -25.68
N SER A 774 -5.90 -12.84 -26.35
CA SER A 774 -5.53 -11.48 -25.92
C SER A 774 -6.38 -10.37 -26.51
N SER A 775 -7.33 -10.67 -27.40
CA SER A 775 -8.15 -9.65 -28.07
C SER A 775 -9.42 -9.34 -27.29
N GLU A 776 -9.69 -8.05 -27.05
CA GLU A 776 -10.97 -7.54 -26.54
C GLU A 776 -11.42 -8.29 -25.28
N ASP A 777 -10.48 -8.50 -24.35
CA ASP A 777 -10.71 -9.12 -23.04
C ASP A 777 -11.34 -10.52 -23.06
N GLY A 778 -11.22 -11.23 -24.18
CA GLY A 778 -11.75 -12.59 -24.36
C GLY A 778 -13.04 -12.64 -25.16
N ASP A 779 -13.69 -11.51 -25.44
CA ASP A 779 -14.95 -11.45 -26.22
C ASP A 779 -14.78 -12.08 -27.61
N ARG A 780 -13.62 -11.85 -28.24
CA ARG A 780 -13.34 -12.41 -29.56
C ARG A 780 -13.11 -13.93 -29.49
N LEU A 781 -12.59 -14.44 -28.38
CA LEU A 781 -12.43 -15.87 -28.15
C LEU A 781 -13.79 -16.56 -27.94
N GLU A 782 -14.69 -15.96 -27.15
CA GLU A 782 -16.06 -16.46 -26.98
C GLU A 782 -16.82 -16.47 -28.30
N TYR A 783 -16.73 -15.38 -29.07
CA TYR A 783 -17.32 -15.29 -30.40
C TYR A 783 -16.79 -16.39 -31.35
N TYR A 784 -15.49 -16.69 -31.27
CA TYR A 784 -14.89 -17.80 -32.02
C TYR A 784 -15.51 -19.14 -31.63
N PHE A 785 -15.67 -19.42 -30.34
CA PHE A 785 -16.29 -20.66 -29.87
C PHE A 785 -17.76 -20.78 -30.29
N ASP A 786 -18.53 -19.69 -30.24
CA ASP A 786 -19.92 -19.67 -30.71
C ASP A 786 -20.05 -20.00 -32.20
N VAL A 787 -19.24 -19.35 -33.04
CA VAL A 787 -19.24 -19.58 -34.49
C VAL A 787 -18.82 -21.02 -34.79
N HIS A 788 -17.79 -21.52 -34.10
CA HIS A 788 -17.28 -22.87 -34.26
C HIS A 788 -18.31 -23.92 -33.85
N ALA A 789 -18.95 -23.78 -32.69
CA ALA A 789 -19.99 -24.69 -32.19
C ALA A 789 -21.20 -24.76 -33.15
N GLN A 790 -21.65 -23.61 -33.67
CA GLN A 790 -22.74 -23.55 -34.65
C GLN A 790 -22.40 -24.21 -35.99
N LEU A 791 -21.12 -24.17 -36.40
CA LEU A 791 -20.67 -24.85 -37.60
C LEU A 791 -20.50 -26.35 -37.38
N GLN A 792 -19.99 -26.78 -36.22
CA GLN A 792 -19.86 -28.19 -35.87
C GLN A 792 -21.20 -28.91 -35.82
N ALA A 793 -22.26 -28.23 -35.39
CA ALA A 793 -23.62 -28.79 -35.38
C ALA A 793 -24.21 -29.02 -36.79
N LYS A 794 -23.59 -28.53 -37.87
CA LYS A 794 -24.11 -28.67 -39.23
C LYS A 794 -23.59 -29.96 -39.89
N PRO A 795 -24.48 -30.78 -40.50
CA PRO A 795 -24.08 -32.00 -41.17
C PRO A 795 -23.21 -31.72 -42.42
N GLY A 796 -22.22 -32.59 -42.66
CA GLY A 796 -21.35 -32.57 -43.86
C GLY A 796 -20.03 -31.82 -43.71
N LEU A 797 -19.54 -31.60 -42.48
CA LEU A 797 -18.23 -30.99 -42.20
C LEU A 797 -17.33 -31.99 -41.44
N ASP A 798 -16.73 -32.92 -42.18
CA ASP A 798 -16.00 -34.07 -41.60
C ASP A 798 -14.55 -33.77 -41.16
N GLN A 799 -14.09 -32.51 -41.24
CA GLN A 799 -12.72 -32.12 -40.89
C GLN A 799 -12.68 -31.06 -39.77
N PRO A 800 -12.79 -31.48 -38.50
CA PRO A 800 -12.98 -30.54 -37.37
C PRO A 800 -11.79 -29.59 -37.18
N LYS A 801 -10.53 -30.05 -37.29
CA LYS A 801 -9.35 -29.16 -37.22
C LYS A 801 -9.28 -28.13 -38.35
N GLN A 802 -9.67 -28.52 -39.57
CA GLN A 802 -9.70 -27.58 -40.69
C GLN A 802 -10.77 -26.51 -40.47
N LEU A 803 -11.93 -26.91 -39.96
CA LEU A 803 -13.01 -26.00 -39.61
C LEU A 803 -12.55 -24.96 -38.59
N GLY A 804 -11.88 -25.38 -37.51
CA GLY A 804 -11.34 -24.48 -36.51
C GLY A 804 -10.38 -23.43 -37.08
N ARG A 805 -9.45 -23.83 -37.96
CA ARG A 805 -8.56 -22.90 -38.69
C ARG A 805 -9.31 -21.90 -39.56
N VAL A 806 -10.32 -22.37 -40.29
CA VAL A 806 -11.14 -21.49 -41.13
C VAL A 806 -11.84 -20.46 -40.26
N VAL A 807 -12.52 -20.87 -39.18
CA VAL A 807 -13.20 -19.94 -38.27
C VAL A 807 -12.21 -18.94 -37.68
N GLY A 808 -11.03 -19.39 -37.25
CA GLY A 808 -9.99 -18.51 -36.68
C GLY A 808 -9.56 -17.43 -37.68
N ASN A 809 -9.31 -17.82 -38.94
CA ASN A 809 -8.96 -16.87 -40.00
C ASN A 809 -10.07 -15.84 -40.26
N TRP A 810 -11.33 -16.27 -40.31
CA TRP A 810 -12.46 -15.35 -40.51
C TRP A 810 -12.66 -14.39 -39.34
N VAL A 811 -12.50 -14.85 -38.10
CA VAL A 811 -12.67 -14.01 -36.91
C VAL A 811 -11.51 -13.04 -36.74
N ILE A 812 -10.26 -13.52 -36.81
CA ILE A 812 -9.05 -12.72 -36.55
C ILE A 812 -8.77 -11.77 -37.70
N HIS A 813 -8.75 -12.26 -38.94
CA HIS A 813 -8.23 -11.50 -40.08
C HIS A 813 -9.34 -10.81 -40.86
N GLU A 814 -10.42 -11.53 -41.20
CA GLU A 814 -11.46 -10.97 -42.07
C GLU A 814 -12.37 -10.00 -41.30
N LEU A 815 -12.98 -10.44 -40.20
CA LEU A 815 -13.83 -9.62 -39.37
C LEU A 815 -13.01 -8.61 -38.55
N GLY A 816 -11.90 -9.05 -37.96
CA GLY A 816 -10.97 -8.14 -37.27
C GLY A 816 -10.41 -7.04 -38.18
N GLY A 817 -10.17 -7.35 -39.47
CA GLY A 817 -9.78 -6.37 -40.48
C GLY A 817 -10.87 -5.32 -40.77
N LEU A 818 -12.16 -5.70 -40.74
CA LEU A 818 -13.27 -4.75 -40.90
C LEU A 818 -13.36 -3.76 -39.75
N PHE A 819 -13.30 -4.23 -38.49
CA PHE A 819 -13.26 -3.36 -37.32
C PHE A 819 -12.05 -2.43 -37.33
N SER A 820 -10.87 -2.96 -37.66
CA SER A 820 -9.64 -2.16 -37.77
C SER A 820 -9.76 -1.07 -38.83
N LYS A 821 -10.38 -1.36 -39.98
CA LYS A 821 -10.59 -0.40 -41.07
C LYS A 821 -11.68 0.63 -40.75
N ALA A 822 -12.70 0.24 -40.00
CA ALA A 822 -13.78 1.12 -39.56
C ALA A 822 -13.38 2.00 -38.36
N GLU A 823 -12.26 1.69 -37.70
CA GLU A 823 -11.81 2.32 -36.45
C GLU A 823 -12.87 2.29 -35.34
N THR A 824 -13.70 1.22 -35.34
CA THR A 824 -14.75 1.01 -34.33
C THR A 824 -14.34 -0.06 -33.32
N PRO A 825 -14.78 0.05 -32.05
CA PRO A 825 -14.61 -1.01 -31.06
C PRO A 825 -15.27 -2.31 -31.51
N TRP A 826 -14.71 -3.44 -31.10
CA TRP A 826 -15.28 -4.75 -31.37
C TRP A 826 -16.70 -4.87 -30.81
N SER A 827 -17.57 -5.55 -31.57
CA SER A 827 -18.90 -5.91 -31.11
C SER A 827 -19.35 -7.21 -31.77
N ALA A 828 -19.70 -8.20 -30.96
CA ALA A 828 -20.30 -9.45 -31.43
C ALA A 828 -21.66 -9.24 -32.13
N GLN A 829 -22.31 -8.08 -31.94
CA GLN A 829 -23.60 -7.76 -32.52
C GLN A 829 -23.49 -7.21 -33.95
N GLN A 830 -22.36 -6.57 -34.30
CA GLN A 830 -22.17 -5.97 -35.62
C GLN A 830 -22.26 -7.01 -36.75
N VAL A 831 -21.71 -8.20 -36.48
CA VAL A 831 -21.92 -9.40 -37.29
C VAL A 831 -22.19 -10.54 -36.32
N SER A 832 -23.44 -10.94 -36.18
CA SER A 832 -23.80 -12.04 -35.27
C SER A 832 -23.03 -13.33 -35.59
N SER A 833 -22.73 -14.13 -34.57
CA SER A 833 -22.05 -15.42 -34.73
C SER A 833 -22.81 -16.34 -35.69
N SER A 834 -24.15 -16.28 -35.70
CA SER A 834 -25.01 -17.00 -36.64
C SER A 834 -24.90 -16.56 -38.09
N SER A 835 -24.74 -15.26 -38.32
CA SER A 835 -24.51 -14.72 -39.66
C SER A 835 -23.16 -15.16 -40.20
N LEU A 836 -22.10 -15.06 -39.38
CA LEU A 836 -20.77 -15.51 -39.79
C LEU A 836 -20.73 -17.02 -40.02
N ALA A 837 -21.33 -17.83 -39.14
CA ALA A 837 -21.45 -19.27 -39.31
C ALA A 837 -22.26 -19.64 -40.57
N ALA A 838 -23.25 -18.84 -40.98
CA ALA A 838 -23.98 -19.05 -42.22
C ALA A 838 -23.14 -18.70 -43.47
N ILE A 839 -22.33 -17.64 -43.41
CA ILE A 839 -21.37 -17.28 -44.48
C ILE A 839 -20.34 -18.39 -44.65
N ILE A 840 -19.64 -18.76 -43.57
CA ILE A 840 -18.59 -19.78 -43.59
C ILE A 840 -19.14 -21.12 -44.09
N SER A 841 -20.32 -21.53 -43.62
CA SER A 841 -20.98 -22.76 -44.09
C SER A 841 -21.22 -22.76 -45.60
N LYS A 842 -21.68 -21.65 -46.18
CA LYS A 842 -21.88 -21.54 -47.64
C LYS A 842 -20.57 -21.53 -48.43
N VAL A 843 -19.52 -20.94 -47.87
CA VAL A 843 -18.17 -20.94 -48.46
C VAL A 843 -17.60 -22.36 -48.46
N LEU A 844 -17.69 -23.09 -47.34
CA LEU A 844 -17.23 -24.48 -47.23
C LEU A 844 -18.01 -25.43 -48.14
N GLN A 845 -19.31 -25.22 -48.29
CA GLN A 845 -20.15 -25.95 -49.25
C GLN A 845 -19.88 -25.56 -50.72
N LYS A 846 -18.91 -24.67 -51.00
CA LYS A 846 -18.62 -24.13 -52.34
C LYS A 846 -19.83 -23.51 -53.05
N LYS A 847 -20.84 -23.05 -52.29
CA LYS A 847 -22.01 -22.34 -52.80
C LYS A 847 -21.76 -20.85 -52.97
N VAL A 848 -20.74 -20.31 -52.30
CA VAL A 848 -20.32 -18.90 -52.37
C VAL A 848 -18.79 -18.87 -52.40
N SER A 849 -18.20 -17.98 -53.19
CA SER A 849 -16.74 -17.81 -53.22
C SER A 849 -16.22 -17.15 -51.95
N HIS A 850 -14.93 -17.32 -51.64
CA HIS A 850 -14.33 -16.65 -50.48
C HIS A 850 -14.48 -15.12 -50.55
N ASP A 851 -14.20 -14.52 -51.71
CA ASP A 851 -14.35 -13.07 -51.95
C ASP A 851 -15.80 -12.60 -51.82
N SER A 852 -16.73 -13.38 -52.37
CA SER A 852 -18.17 -13.13 -52.19
C SER A 852 -18.59 -13.21 -50.73
N GLY A 853 -18.05 -14.15 -49.96
CA GLY A 853 -18.28 -14.25 -48.51
C GLY A 853 -17.80 -13.01 -47.77
N LYS A 854 -16.62 -12.47 -48.11
CA LYS A 854 -16.10 -11.22 -47.51
C LYS A 854 -17.01 -10.04 -47.80
N LYS A 855 -17.51 -9.93 -49.04
CA LYS A 855 -18.44 -8.87 -49.45
C LYS A 855 -19.76 -8.95 -48.70
N ILE A 856 -20.33 -10.15 -48.57
CA ILE A 856 -21.56 -10.37 -47.79
C ILE A 856 -21.33 -9.98 -46.32
N MET A 857 -20.21 -10.39 -45.74
CA MET A 857 -19.86 -10.01 -44.37
C MET A 857 -19.73 -8.49 -44.21
N ALA A 858 -19.11 -7.80 -45.17
CA ALA A 858 -19.00 -6.34 -45.16
C ALA A 858 -20.36 -5.63 -45.29
N MET A 859 -21.32 -6.20 -46.05
CA MET A 859 -22.69 -5.67 -46.13
C MET A 859 -23.43 -5.82 -44.79
N ILE A 860 -23.34 -6.98 -44.14
CA ILE A 860 -23.92 -7.20 -42.81
C ILE A 860 -23.27 -6.27 -41.78
N PHE A 861 -21.94 -6.14 -41.84
CA PHE A 861 -21.20 -5.19 -41.02
C PHE A 861 -21.63 -3.74 -41.26
N ALA A 862 -22.11 -3.38 -42.45
CA ALA A 862 -22.65 -2.05 -42.74
C ALA A 862 -24.12 -1.86 -42.29
N GLY A 863 -24.77 -2.89 -41.74
CA GLY A 863 -26.14 -2.84 -41.22
C GLY A 863 -27.18 -3.61 -42.04
N ASP A 864 -26.78 -4.48 -42.98
CA ASP A 864 -27.74 -5.33 -43.70
C ASP A 864 -28.24 -6.49 -42.81
N GLU A 865 -29.48 -6.40 -42.34
CA GLU A 865 -30.11 -7.39 -41.45
C GLU A 865 -30.68 -8.62 -42.18
N ARG A 866 -30.64 -8.65 -43.52
CA ARG A 866 -31.23 -9.74 -44.30
C ARG A 866 -30.44 -11.03 -44.11
N ARG A 867 -31.12 -12.17 -44.31
CA ARG A 867 -30.46 -13.48 -44.23
C ARG A 867 -29.35 -13.60 -45.29
N VAL A 868 -28.22 -14.19 -44.92
CA VAL A 868 -27.06 -14.44 -45.81
C VAL A 868 -27.45 -15.05 -47.16
N SER A 869 -28.45 -15.94 -47.19
CA SER A 869 -28.96 -16.53 -48.43
C SER A 869 -29.64 -15.53 -49.37
N ILE A 870 -30.35 -14.54 -48.81
CA ILE A 870 -31.05 -13.49 -49.57
C ILE A 870 -30.02 -12.53 -50.14
N ILE A 871 -29.09 -12.03 -49.30
CA ILE A 871 -27.99 -11.16 -49.72
C ILE A 871 -27.19 -11.80 -50.84
N ALA A 872 -26.84 -13.09 -50.70
CA ALA A 872 -26.11 -13.81 -51.74
C ALA A 872 -26.90 -13.94 -53.05
N LYS A 873 -28.22 -14.16 -53.00
CA LYS A 873 -29.06 -14.33 -54.19
C LYS A 873 -29.26 -13.01 -54.93
N GLU A 874 -29.66 -11.96 -54.23
CA GLU A 874 -29.99 -10.65 -54.82
C GLU A 874 -28.75 -9.95 -55.40
N ASN A 875 -27.60 -10.10 -54.75
CA ASN A 875 -26.34 -9.56 -55.25
C ASN A 875 -25.61 -10.50 -56.24
N LYS A 876 -26.28 -11.57 -56.71
CA LYS A 876 -25.76 -12.52 -57.70
C LYS A 876 -24.40 -13.12 -57.30
N MET A 877 -24.26 -13.47 -56.02
CA MET A 877 -23.02 -13.98 -55.40
C MET A 877 -23.02 -15.50 -55.14
N ILE A 878 -24.08 -16.20 -55.54
CA ILE A 878 -24.17 -17.67 -55.46
C ILE A 878 -23.36 -18.29 -56.60
N MET A 879 -22.49 -19.25 -56.28
CA MET A 879 -21.79 -20.06 -57.27
C MET A 879 -22.78 -20.90 -58.06
N GLN A 880 -22.62 -20.91 -59.38
CA GLN A 880 -23.47 -21.68 -60.27
C GLN A 880 -22.71 -22.80 -60.97
N ASP A 881 -23.44 -23.87 -61.28
CA ASP A 881 -22.97 -24.94 -62.15
C ASP A 881 -23.22 -24.53 -63.61
N ILE A 882 -22.25 -23.81 -64.17
CA ILE A 882 -22.22 -23.46 -65.60
C ILE A 882 -21.70 -24.68 -66.38
N SER A 883 -22.33 -25.02 -67.51
CA SER A 883 -21.89 -26.12 -68.38
C SER A 883 -20.43 -25.97 -68.80
N GLU A 884 -19.67 -27.08 -68.86
CA GLU A 884 -18.27 -27.11 -69.28
C GLU A 884 -18.07 -26.54 -70.71
N ASP A 885 -19.10 -26.59 -71.56
CA ASP A 885 -19.05 -26.09 -72.93
C ASP A 885 -18.84 -24.57 -72.99
N ILE A 886 -19.51 -23.82 -72.09
CA ILE A 886 -19.39 -22.36 -72.00
C ILE A 886 -17.98 -21.96 -71.56
N TYR A 887 -17.39 -22.70 -70.62
CA TYR A 887 -16.00 -22.48 -70.21
C TYR A 887 -15.03 -22.73 -71.36
N THR A 888 -15.25 -23.80 -72.12
CA THR A 888 -14.37 -24.19 -73.24
C THR A 888 -14.45 -23.17 -74.37
N GLN A 889 -15.65 -22.78 -74.79
CA GLN A 889 -15.85 -21.81 -75.87
C GLN A 889 -15.32 -20.42 -75.51
N THR A 890 -15.50 -19.98 -74.26
CA THR A 890 -14.97 -18.69 -73.79
C THR A 890 -13.45 -18.71 -73.67
N ALA A 891 -12.87 -19.84 -73.22
CA ALA A 891 -11.43 -20.02 -73.13
C ALA A 891 -10.76 -19.97 -74.51
N GLU A 892 -11.32 -20.67 -75.51
CA GLU A 892 -10.84 -20.66 -76.89
C GLU A 892 -10.92 -19.26 -77.51
N THR A 893 -12.04 -18.55 -77.26
CA THR A 893 -12.21 -17.16 -77.72
C THR A 893 -11.16 -16.24 -77.09
N LEU A 894 -10.91 -16.36 -75.78
CA LEU A 894 -9.92 -15.51 -75.10
C LEU A 894 -8.49 -15.76 -75.55
N VAL A 895 -8.11 -17.02 -75.75
CA VAL A 895 -6.79 -17.40 -76.26
C VAL A 895 -6.61 -16.89 -77.69
N ARG A 896 -7.65 -17.00 -78.53
CA ARG A 896 -7.66 -16.45 -79.90
C ARG A 896 -7.53 -14.93 -79.93
N ASP A 897 -8.26 -14.23 -79.05
CA ASP A 897 -8.26 -12.76 -79.00
C ASP A 897 -6.96 -12.17 -78.40
N ASN A 898 -6.13 -12.99 -77.72
CA ASN A 898 -4.90 -12.55 -77.05
C ASN A 898 -3.70 -13.46 -77.37
N PRO A 899 -3.30 -13.56 -78.66
CA PRO A 899 -2.33 -14.55 -79.12
C PRO A 899 -0.92 -14.32 -78.57
N GLU A 900 -0.49 -13.07 -78.37
CA GLU A 900 0.82 -12.75 -77.79
C GLU A 900 0.96 -13.22 -76.35
N MET A 901 -0.12 -13.11 -75.57
CA MET A 901 -0.13 -13.52 -74.17
C MET A 901 -0.19 -15.04 -74.05
N ALA A 902 -0.90 -15.72 -74.95
CA ALA A 902 -0.90 -17.17 -75.06
C ALA A 902 0.48 -17.73 -75.43
N LYS A 903 1.18 -17.11 -76.40
CA LYS A 903 2.59 -17.46 -76.74
C LYS A 903 3.54 -17.26 -75.56
N ALA A 904 3.41 -16.16 -74.82
CA ALA A 904 4.24 -15.90 -73.63
C ALA A 904 4.05 -16.95 -72.52
N ILE A 905 2.86 -17.55 -72.39
CA ILE A 905 2.62 -18.64 -71.43
C ILE A 905 3.24 -19.95 -71.92
N LYS A 906 3.06 -20.30 -73.21
CA LYS A 906 3.58 -21.54 -73.80
C LYS A 906 5.11 -21.57 -73.95
N GLU A 907 5.67 -20.52 -74.53
CA GLU A 907 7.07 -20.50 -74.99
C GLU A 907 8.02 -19.96 -73.91
N LYS A 908 7.55 -19.00 -73.11
CA LYS A 908 8.37 -18.32 -72.08
C LYS A 908 8.07 -18.78 -70.65
N GLY A 909 7.17 -19.75 -70.46
CA GLY A 909 6.84 -20.33 -69.15
C GLY A 909 6.25 -19.33 -68.13
N GLN A 910 5.69 -18.21 -68.57
CA GLN A 910 5.20 -17.14 -67.69
C GLN A 910 3.83 -17.48 -67.08
N THR A 911 3.81 -18.46 -66.17
CA THR A 911 2.60 -18.99 -65.50
C THR A 911 1.78 -17.94 -64.76
N GLY A 912 2.38 -16.82 -64.34
CA GLY A 912 1.66 -15.69 -63.73
C GLY A 912 0.60 -15.05 -64.64
N LYS A 913 0.77 -15.11 -65.97
CA LYS A 913 -0.21 -14.59 -66.94
C LYS A 913 -1.45 -15.47 -67.10
N MET A 914 -1.42 -16.71 -66.59
CA MET A 914 -2.58 -17.60 -66.57
C MET A 914 -3.72 -17.05 -65.70
N MET A 915 -3.39 -16.40 -64.59
CA MET A 915 -4.38 -15.78 -63.70
C MET A 915 -5.07 -14.57 -64.35
N TRP A 916 -4.41 -13.89 -65.29
CA TRP A 916 -5.02 -12.83 -66.08
C TRP A 916 -6.12 -13.39 -66.99
N PHE A 917 -5.86 -14.50 -67.70
CA PHE A 917 -6.85 -15.17 -68.54
C PHE A 917 -8.04 -15.70 -67.73
N VAL A 918 -7.78 -16.28 -66.55
CA VAL A 918 -8.85 -16.68 -65.62
C VAL A 918 -9.69 -15.48 -65.21
N GLY A 919 -9.07 -14.34 -64.87
CA GLY A 919 -9.78 -13.10 -64.54
C GLY A 919 -10.63 -12.54 -65.69
N GLN A 920 -10.11 -12.51 -66.92
CA GLN A 920 -10.86 -12.08 -68.09
C GLN A 920 -12.01 -13.03 -68.45
N MET A 921 -11.79 -14.34 -68.30
CA MET A 921 -12.83 -15.33 -68.53
C MET A 921 -13.95 -15.21 -67.52
N MET A 922 -13.62 -15.04 -66.24
CA MET A 922 -14.62 -14.76 -65.21
C MET A 922 -15.40 -13.48 -65.53
N LYS A 923 -14.73 -12.41 -66.00
CA LYS A 923 -15.40 -11.15 -66.36
C LYS A 923 -16.35 -11.33 -67.56
N ARG A 924 -15.90 -11.98 -68.64
CA ARG A 924 -16.71 -12.24 -69.85
C ARG A 924 -17.91 -13.13 -69.57
N ILE A 925 -17.71 -14.24 -68.85
CA ILE A 925 -18.82 -15.14 -68.48
C ILE A 925 -19.84 -14.38 -67.61
N THR A 926 -19.37 -13.59 -66.62
CA THR A 926 -20.26 -12.76 -65.79
C THR A 926 -21.07 -11.74 -66.60
N GLN A 927 -20.46 -11.15 -67.64
CA GLN A 927 -21.11 -10.20 -68.54
C GLN A 927 -22.12 -10.87 -69.50
N GLN A 928 -21.79 -12.05 -70.03
CA GLN A 928 -22.64 -12.78 -70.97
C GLN A 928 -23.87 -13.41 -70.32
N THR A 929 -23.74 -13.95 -69.10
CA THR A 929 -24.85 -14.59 -68.40
C THR A 929 -25.63 -13.61 -67.51
N GLY A 930 -25.10 -12.41 -67.28
CA GLY A 930 -25.66 -11.42 -66.36
C GLY A 930 -25.64 -11.87 -64.89
N GLN A 931 -24.86 -12.91 -64.55
CA GLN A 931 -24.88 -13.63 -63.29
C GLN A 931 -23.44 -13.86 -62.79
N GLY A 932 -23.17 -13.58 -61.51
CA GLY A 932 -21.87 -13.80 -60.88
C GLY A 932 -21.71 -15.24 -60.36
N GLY A 933 -20.48 -15.63 -60.00
CA GLY A 933 -20.20 -16.91 -59.33
C GLY A 933 -19.53 -18.01 -60.19
N VAL A 934 -18.65 -17.62 -61.12
CA VAL A 934 -17.86 -18.55 -61.97
C VAL A 934 -16.81 -19.30 -61.13
N LYS A 935 -16.60 -20.60 -61.38
CA LYS A 935 -15.63 -21.45 -60.64
C LYS A 935 -14.21 -21.25 -61.21
N PRO A 936 -13.25 -20.70 -60.43
CA PRO A 936 -11.90 -20.41 -60.93
C PRO A 936 -11.11 -21.65 -61.36
N GLU A 937 -11.32 -22.80 -60.71
CA GLU A 937 -10.62 -24.05 -61.04
C GLU A 937 -11.03 -24.61 -62.41
N LEU A 938 -12.33 -24.60 -62.72
CA LEU A 938 -12.83 -24.99 -64.04
C LEU A 938 -12.37 -23.99 -65.10
N ALA A 939 -12.33 -22.71 -64.75
CA ALA A 939 -11.82 -21.68 -65.62
C ALA A 939 -10.33 -21.89 -65.97
N LYS A 940 -9.50 -22.17 -64.96
CA LYS A 940 -8.08 -22.46 -65.14
C LYS A 940 -7.86 -23.73 -65.96
N LYS A 941 -8.63 -24.78 -65.71
CA LYS A 941 -8.59 -26.05 -66.47
C LYS A 941 -8.99 -25.85 -67.94
N ALA A 942 -10.03 -25.05 -68.21
CA ALA A 942 -10.47 -24.74 -69.56
C ALA A 942 -9.45 -23.90 -70.34
N ILE A 943 -8.85 -22.89 -69.70
CA ILE A 943 -7.76 -22.09 -70.30
C ILE A 943 -6.52 -22.95 -70.55
N ALA A 944 -6.13 -23.81 -69.61
CA ALA A 944 -5.02 -24.73 -69.81
C ALA A 944 -5.26 -25.67 -71.01
N LYS A 945 -6.45 -26.26 -71.12
CA LYS A 945 -6.85 -27.08 -72.28
C LYS A 945 -6.89 -26.29 -73.60
N ALA A 946 -7.39 -25.06 -73.59
CA ALA A 946 -7.45 -24.21 -74.78
C ALA A 946 -6.06 -23.73 -75.22
N LEU A 947 -5.14 -23.54 -74.27
CA LEU A 947 -3.73 -23.34 -74.58
C LEU A 947 -3.16 -24.63 -75.18
N ASP A 948 -3.37 -25.83 -74.64
CA ASP A 948 -2.76 -27.05 -75.17
C ASP A 948 -3.26 -27.50 -76.57
N LYS A 949 -4.36 -26.94 -77.09
CA LYS A 949 -4.81 -27.23 -78.46
C LYS A 949 -3.85 -26.63 -79.52
N PRO A 950 -3.45 -27.39 -80.55
CA PRO A 950 -2.79 -26.82 -81.74
C PRO A 950 -3.79 -25.96 -82.51
N ALA A 951 -3.34 -24.80 -83.03
CA ALA A 951 -4.18 -23.91 -83.81
C ALA A 951 -4.64 -24.63 -85.10
N SER A 952 -5.92 -24.99 -85.17
CA SER A 952 -6.51 -25.60 -86.37
C SER A 952 -7.03 -24.54 -87.33
N GLY A 953 -6.32 -24.35 -88.44
CA GLY A 953 -6.89 -24.14 -89.78
C GLY A 953 -7.37 -22.73 -90.16
N GLU A 954 -6.57 -22.06 -90.99
CA GLU A 954 -7.00 -21.01 -91.94
C GLU A 954 -8.11 -21.54 -92.88
N PRO A 955 -9.06 -20.70 -93.34
CA PRO A 955 -10.00 -21.10 -94.37
C PRO A 955 -9.32 -21.10 -95.75
N ASN A 956 -9.35 -22.28 -96.38
CA ASN A 956 -8.86 -22.53 -97.72
C ASN A 956 -9.79 -21.87 -98.75
N SER A 957 -9.31 -20.84 -99.44
CA SER A 957 -9.84 -20.40 -100.72
C SER A 957 -8.67 -20.22 -101.67
N ASP A 958 -8.40 -21.22 -102.49
CA ASP A 958 -8.00 -20.98 -103.87
C ASP A 958 -8.23 -22.24 -104.70
N ILE A 959 -9.23 -22.11 -105.57
CA ILE A 959 -9.43 -22.92 -106.76
C ILE A 959 -8.62 -22.22 -107.85
N LEU A 960 -7.61 -22.92 -108.41
CA LEU A 960 -7.23 -22.97 -109.83
C LEU A 960 -5.73 -23.16 -110.01
N GLY A 961 -5.37 -24.13 -110.85
CA GLY A 961 -4.14 -24.06 -111.64
C GLY A 961 -3.27 -25.31 -111.55
N ASP A 962 -3.58 -26.27 -112.40
CA ASP A 962 -2.69 -27.34 -112.84
C ASP A 962 -1.28 -26.84 -113.23
N LEU A 963 -0.33 -27.78 -113.22
CA LEU A 963 0.83 -27.96 -114.12
C LEU A 963 2.27 -27.95 -113.51
N TYR A 964 2.90 -29.15 -113.58
CA TYR A 964 4.32 -29.51 -113.91
C TYR A 964 5.40 -29.06 -112.90
N ILE A 965 6.26 -29.91 -112.29
CA ILE A 965 6.92 -31.19 -112.61
C ILE A 965 7.04 -32.01 -111.32
#